data_AF-A0A0D8XP36-F1
#
_entry.id   AF-A0A0D8XP36-F1
#
_cell.length_a   1.000
_cell.length_b   1.000
_cell.length_c   1.000
_cell.angle_alpha   90.00
_cell.angle_beta   90.00
_cell.angle_gamma   90.00
#
_symmetry.space_group_name_H-M   'P 1'
#
loop_
_entity.id
_entity.type
_entity.pdbx_description
1 polymer ?
#
loop_
_entity_poly.entity_id
_entity_poly.type
_entity_poly.pdbx_seq_one_letter_code
_entity_poly.pdbx_strand_id
1 'polypeptide(L)'
;MGCRVEIHLKAGECAEYARPERVKEVINKYSYFVPTPILLNGERINSLNAIWTMNSKDVTKEMHESFFKYDYRVFPSIFATGFDFACYHFKATSEAAEKVGCVAEAVLYDTLQDYLTQSTDTPISLRSVMYIPHHRFTMLEYASQSLNKDCGLSLYARRILIKPNAGELLPNFLHFILGVVDSEDVPLNLSREMLQNNPVLRKIRKILTDKILNFLQNEMVKDPEKYKEFYKQYSMFLKEGVVTEVDHSDKEEIAKLLLFESSSLKSGVLTNLTDYCNRMQEEQKEIYYMFSPSRNLAESSPYYELIRSHNKEVIFLYDPVDEVVFLALNQFQLKSLVGVEKWAENIASKSDGDKMEGRQFRDIDKKELLDWIKETLGSVKVHDITGNHRPSEHPVMLTIKQEMGAARHLLRTGEIKDMEHLVLFQPCLHVNLSHPLIKSLYNMKRTNSSTAELLLSQIYDNALITSGLLKDTSAMVQRLNKLLTELAGNKNFPVWKKTDETYIVSYYSLLLLSNMQNLIDVYMEMPPVTRAYATACILSTLAVQLDFITPFHLYFNWELIIKQYQFWRLVTSFCFFGSFGFSFMFNMIFTYRYCMMLEEGSFRGRRADFVYMFLLEGILMIICGIFVQMVFLGQAFTIMLVYIWSRRNPQVQMNFFGVLSFTAPYLPWVLLLFSLLLGNNVIVDFMGIACGHFYFFLEDVFPYQQHGMRLLVTPGWLKWLCNERTVEPVHEEERPGGFGWGVENE
;
A
#
# COMPACT_ATOMS: atom_id res chain seq x y z
N MET A 1 -18.26 11.09 -55.64
CA MET A 1 -18.37 12.45 -55.08
C MET A 1 -17.67 12.47 -53.74
N GLY A 2 -16.82 13.46 -53.48
CA GLY A 2 -16.19 13.67 -52.17
C GLY A 2 -16.61 15.03 -51.60
N CYS A 3 -16.33 15.25 -50.32
CA CYS A 3 -16.50 16.54 -49.67
C CYS A 3 -15.14 16.98 -49.14
N ARG A 4 -14.75 18.23 -49.39
CA ARG A 4 -13.59 18.86 -48.78
C ARG A 4 -14.09 19.79 -47.69
N VAL A 5 -13.64 19.56 -46.47
CA VAL A 5 -13.91 20.44 -45.33
C VAL A 5 -12.62 21.17 -44.99
N GLU A 6 -12.62 22.50 -45.09
CA GLU A 6 -11.54 23.35 -44.61
C GLU A 6 -11.95 23.95 -43.27
N ILE A 7 -11.17 23.66 -42.22
CA ILE A 7 -11.45 24.11 -40.86
C ILE A 7 -10.44 25.21 -40.52
N HIS A 8 -10.92 26.45 -40.37
CA HIS A 8 -10.11 27.55 -39.84
C HIS A 8 -10.08 27.45 -38.32
N LEU A 9 -8.95 26.97 -37.78
CA LEU A 9 -8.76 26.79 -36.35
C LEU A 9 -8.76 28.14 -35.62
N LYS A 10 -9.40 28.20 -34.45
CA LYS A 10 -9.35 29.36 -33.56
C LYS A 10 -7.95 29.51 -32.95
N ALA A 11 -7.57 30.74 -32.62
CA ALA A 11 -6.33 31.00 -31.88
C ALA A 11 -6.39 30.41 -30.45
N GLY A 12 -5.22 30.18 -29.85
CA GLY A 12 -5.09 29.59 -28.52
C GLY A 12 -5.03 28.05 -28.57
N GLU A 13 -5.82 27.39 -27.72
CA GLU A 13 -5.76 25.93 -27.52
C GLU A 13 -6.06 25.13 -28.79
N CYS A 14 -6.91 25.63 -29.71
CA CYS A 14 -7.22 24.89 -30.94
C CYS A 14 -6.06 24.82 -31.94
N ALA A 15 -5.00 25.63 -31.77
CA ALA A 15 -3.83 25.61 -32.65
C ALA A 15 -3.04 24.28 -32.56
N GLU A 16 -3.19 23.53 -31.46
CA GLU A 16 -2.53 22.22 -31.30
C GLU A 16 -2.98 21.21 -32.36
N TYR A 17 -4.22 21.31 -32.85
CA TYR A 17 -4.78 20.41 -33.87
C TYR A 17 -4.23 20.67 -35.28
N ALA A 18 -3.39 21.70 -35.46
CA ALA A 18 -2.59 21.86 -36.67
C ALA A 18 -1.34 20.98 -36.67
N ARG A 19 -0.92 20.46 -35.51
CA ARG A 19 0.28 19.61 -35.38
C ARG A 19 -0.02 18.18 -35.80
N PRO A 20 0.76 17.58 -36.73
CA PRO A 20 0.55 16.20 -37.17
C PRO A 20 0.53 15.18 -36.04
N GLU A 21 1.36 15.36 -35.01
CA GLU A 21 1.48 14.46 -33.86
C GLU A 21 0.16 14.41 -33.08
N ARG A 22 -0.42 15.57 -32.82
CA ARG A 22 -1.69 15.70 -32.10
C ARG A 22 -2.84 15.09 -32.89
N VAL A 23 -2.86 15.30 -34.21
CA VAL A 23 -3.87 14.68 -35.09
C VAL A 23 -3.69 13.16 -35.12
N LYS A 24 -2.46 12.67 -35.16
CA LYS A 24 -2.15 11.23 -35.12
C LYS A 24 -2.60 10.58 -33.81
N GLU A 25 -2.41 11.24 -32.67
CA GLU A 25 -2.93 10.79 -31.37
C GLU A 25 -4.46 10.66 -31.37
N VAL A 26 -5.17 11.68 -31.88
CA VAL A 26 -6.63 11.69 -31.96
C VAL A 26 -7.14 10.56 -32.88
N ILE A 27 -6.50 10.38 -34.04
CA ILE A 27 -6.83 9.28 -34.98
C ILE A 27 -6.60 7.93 -34.29
N ASN A 28 -5.44 7.74 -33.67
CA ASN A 28 -5.09 6.49 -32.99
C ASN A 28 -6.07 6.13 -31.87
N LYS A 29 -6.62 7.14 -31.18
CA LYS A 29 -7.55 6.92 -30.07
C LYS A 29 -8.98 6.66 -30.53
N TYR A 30 -9.52 7.46 -31.43
CA TYR A 30 -10.97 7.45 -31.71
C TYR A 30 -11.35 6.84 -33.06
N SER A 31 -10.43 6.83 -34.03
CA SER A 31 -10.75 6.53 -35.43
C SER A 31 -9.86 5.45 -36.06
N TYR A 32 -9.01 4.80 -35.27
CA TYR A 32 -8.03 3.86 -35.79
C TYR A 32 -8.67 2.65 -36.49
N PHE A 33 -9.83 2.18 -36.02
CA PHE A 33 -10.52 1.01 -36.60
C PHE A 33 -11.68 1.35 -37.52
N VAL A 34 -11.76 2.61 -37.97
CA VAL A 34 -12.71 3.00 -39.00
C VAL A 34 -12.40 2.20 -40.29
N PRO A 35 -13.41 1.63 -40.98
CA PRO A 35 -13.18 0.76 -42.14
C PRO A 35 -12.46 1.44 -43.33
N THR A 36 -12.52 2.76 -43.42
CA THR A 36 -11.92 3.53 -44.51
C THR A 36 -10.47 3.90 -44.20
N PRO A 37 -9.53 3.83 -45.17
CA PRO A 37 -8.15 4.29 -44.97
C PRO A 37 -8.09 5.77 -44.60
N ILE A 38 -7.34 6.08 -43.53
CA ILE A 38 -7.09 7.44 -43.05
C ILE A 38 -5.64 7.80 -43.40
N LEU A 39 -5.48 8.84 -44.21
CA LEU A 39 -4.20 9.39 -44.63
C LEU A 39 -3.94 10.70 -43.88
N LEU A 40 -2.83 10.78 -43.16
CA LEU A 40 -2.34 12.02 -42.55
C LEU A 40 -1.08 12.45 -43.30
N ASN A 41 -1.13 13.60 -43.97
CA ASN A 41 -0.02 14.12 -44.78
C ASN A 41 0.52 13.10 -45.82
N GLY A 42 -0.36 12.24 -46.36
CA GLY A 42 -0.02 11.21 -47.35
C GLY A 42 0.38 9.85 -46.77
N GLU A 43 0.60 9.74 -45.45
CA GLU A 43 0.92 8.48 -44.76
C GLU A 43 -0.36 7.81 -44.21
N ARG A 44 -0.52 6.50 -44.44
CA ARG A 44 -1.66 5.75 -43.90
C ARG A 44 -1.44 5.44 -42.42
N ILE A 45 -2.36 5.89 -41.57
CA ILE A 45 -2.25 5.72 -40.11
C ILE A 45 -2.90 4.42 -39.62
N ASN A 46 -4.12 4.11 -40.06
CA ASN A 46 -4.86 2.91 -39.66
C ASN A 46 -4.48 1.68 -40.50
N SER A 47 -3.47 0.94 -40.03
CA SER A 47 -2.96 -0.25 -40.70
C SER A 47 -3.44 -1.58 -40.09
N LEU A 48 -3.77 -1.63 -38.80
CA LEU A 48 -4.25 -2.87 -38.17
C LEU A 48 -5.71 -3.15 -38.50
N ASN A 49 -6.03 -4.45 -38.58
CA ASN A 49 -7.39 -4.92 -38.69
C ASN A 49 -8.09 -4.93 -37.33
N ALA A 50 -9.40 -4.67 -37.32
CA ALA A 50 -10.25 -4.83 -36.13
C ALA A 50 -10.47 -6.34 -35.86
N ILE A 51 -9.49 -6.99 -35.22
CA ILE A 51 -9.43 -8.45 -35.08
C ILE A 51 -10.63 -9.06 -34.35
N TRP A 52 -11.28 -8.30 -33.45
CA TRP A 52 -12.51 -8.74 -32.77
C TRP A 52 -13.71 -8.87 -33.70
N THR A 53 -13.65 -8.29 -34.91
CA THR A 53 -14.70 -8.43 -35.93
C THR A 53 -14.43 -9.52 -36.96
N MET A 54 -13.26 -10.16 -36.89
CA MET A 54 -12.86 -11.24 -37.78
C MET A 54 -13.32 -12.59 -37.23
N ASN A 55 -13.34 -13.62 -38.07
CA ASN A 55 -13.55 -14.98 -37.60
C ASN A 55 -12.34 -15.41 -36.76
N SER A 56 -12.58 -15.98 -35.58
CA SER A 56 -11.49 -16.38 -34.67
C SER A 56 -10.51 -17.39 -35.28
N LYS A 57 -10.93 -18.15 -36.29
CA LYS A 57 -10.04 -19.09 -37.03
C LYS A 57 -9.06 -18.39 -37.97
N ASP A 58 -9.38 -17.17 -38.40
CA ASP A 58 -8.57 -16.40 -39.35
C ASP A 58 -7.60 -15.44 -38.63
N VAL A 59 -7.68 -15.35 -37.30
CA VAL A 59 -6.82 -14.49 -36.48
C VAL A 59 -5.63 -15.30 -35.98
N THR A 60 -4.42 -14.94 -36.41
CA THR A 60 -3.19 -15.62 -35.97
C THR A 60 -2.71 -15.12 -34.62
N LYS A 61 -1.77 -15.85 -33.99
CA LYS A 61 -1.15 -15.42 -32.73
C LYS A 61 -0.40 -14.10 -32.89
N GLU A 62 0.29 -13.88 -34.01
CA GLU A 62 1.01 -12.63 -34.29
C GLU A 62 0.04 -11.44 -34.41
N MET A 63 -1.16 -11.66 -34.95
CA MET A 63 -2.21 -10.64 -34.97
C MET A 63 -2.68 -10.29 -33.57
N HIS A 64 -2.86 -11.29 -32.69
CA HIS A 64 -3.19 -11.06 -31.29
C HIS A 64 -2.09 -10.30 -30.54
N GLU A 65 -0.82 -10.66 -30.73
CA GLU A 65 0.33 -9.97 -30.11
C GLU A 65 0.46 -8.52 -30.60
N SER A 66 0.30 -8.29 -31.90
CA SER A 66 0.36 -6.95 -32.49
C SER A 66 -0.77 -6.07 -31.98
N PHE A 67 -1.98 -6.62 -31.88
CA PHE A 67 -3.13 -5.90 -31.35
C PHE A 67 -3.00 -5.63 -29.84
N PHE A 68 -2.54 -6.60 -29.06
CA PHE A 68 -2.27 -6.44 -27.63
C PHE A 68 -1.27 -5.29 -27.39
N LYS A 69 -0.16 -5.25 -28.13
CA LYS A 69 0.82 -4.15 -28.06
C LYS A 69 0.23 -2.80 -28.44
N TYR A 70 -0.65 -2.76 -29.44
CA TYR A 70 -1.36 -1.54 -29.82
C TYR A 70 -2.28 -1.06 -28.68
N ASP A 71 -3.11 -1.95 -28.15
CA ASP A 71 -4.10 -1.64 -27.12
C ASP A 71 -3.41 -1.13 -25.84
N TYR A 72 -2.39 -1.85 -25.37
CA TYR A 72 -1.55 -1.47 -24.23
C TYR A 72 -0.86 -0.11 -24.43
N ARG A 73 -0.44 0.21 -25.65
CA ARG A 73 0.23 1.49 -25.96
C ARG A 73 -0.74 2.67 -26.03
N VAL A 74 -1.90 2.48 -26.65
CA VAL A 74 -2.88 3.56 -26.88
C VAL A 74 -3.70 3.84 -25.63
N PHE A 75 -4.00 2.80 -24.87
CA PHE A 75 -4.67 2.86 -23.59
C PHE A 75 -3.70 2.27 -22.56
N PRO A 76 -2.65 3.03 -22.16
CA PRO A 76 -1.78 2.60 -21.08
C PRO A 76 -2.68 2.21 -19.91
N SER A 77 -2.56 0.93 -19.59
CA SER A 77 -3.40 0.25 -18.62
C SER A 77 -3.19 0.87 -17.24
N ILE A 78 -4.05 0.47 -16.31
CA ILE A 78 -3.81 0.63 -14.87
C ILE A 78 -2.51 -0.04 -14.38
N PHE A 79 -1.77 -0.78 -15.22
CA PHE A 79 -0.46 -1.39 -14.93
C PHE A 79 0.71 -0.45 -15.20
N ALA A 80 0.49 0.65 -15.92
CA ALA A 80 1.52 1.65 -16.14
C ALA A 80 1.88 2.27 -14.79
N THR A 81 3.05 1.92 -14.27
CA THR A 81 3.63 2.59 -13.11
C THR A 81 3.85 4.07 -13.47
N GLY A 82 3.94 4.97 -12.47
CA GLY A 82 4.26 6.39 -12.73
C GLY A 82 5.53 6.58 -13.58
N PHE A 83 6.42 5.58 -13.60
CA PHE A 83 7.59 5.49 -14.45
C PHE A 83 7.26 5.30 -15.96
N ASP A 84 6.28 4.46 -16.29
CA ASP A 84 5.83 4.23 -17.67
C ASP A 84 5.19 5.47 -18.30
N PHE A 85 4.43 6.21 -17.49
CA PHE A 85 3.83 7.48 -17.89
C PHE A 85 4.90 8.57 -18.09
N ALA A 86 5.92 8.60 -17.24
CA ALA A 86 7.05 9.53 -17.35
C ALA A 86 7.88 9.27 -18.62
N CYS A 87 8.18 8.01 -18.97
CA CYS A 87 8.86 7.65 -20.21
C CYS A 87 8.04 8.00 -21.46
N TYR A 88 6.70 7.90 -21.40
CA TYR A 88 5.82 8.27 -22.50
C TYR A 88 5.78 9.79 -22.74
N HIS A 89 5.80 10.60 -21.68
CA HIS A 89 5.85 12.06 -21.79
C HIS A 89 7.25 12.60 -22.12
N PHE A 90 8.33 11.92 -21.70
CA PHE A 90 9.70 12.32 -22.03
C PHE A 90 10.08 12.13 -23.51
N LYS A 91 9.27 11.38 -24.28
CA LYS A 91 9.46 11.19 -25.74
C LYS A 91 9.39 12.48 -26.56
N ALA A 92 8.98 13.61 -25.98
CA ALA A 92 8.73 14.83 -26.72
C ALA A 92 9.95 15.73 -27.00
N THR A 93 11.15 15.49 -26.44
CA THR A 93 12.18 16.56 -26.46
C THR A 93 13.67 16.21 -26.69
N SER A 94 14.14 14.97 -26.91
CA SER A 94 15.54 14.80 -27.37
C SER A 94 15.88 13.45 -28.03
N GLU A 95 16.92 13.47 -28.87
CA GLU A 95 17.62 12.31 -29.46
C GLU A 95 18.17 11.32 -28.40
N ALA A 96 18.39 11.77 -27.16
CA ALA A 96 18.79 10.90 -26.05
C ALA A 96 17.64 10.02 -25.55
N ALA A 97 16.38 10.45 -25.73
CA ALA A 97 15.19 9.67 -25.40
C ALA A 97 15.01 8.44 -26.32
N GLU A 98 15.61 8.45 -27.52
CA GLU A 98 15.56 7.32 -28.45
C GLU A 98 16.45 6.16 -27.97
N LYS A 99 17.63 6.47 -27.41
CA LYS A 99 18.54 5.48 -26.82
C LYS A 99 18.07 4.94 -25.46
N VAL A 100 17.46 5.78 -24.62
CA VAL A 100 16.81 5.33 -23.36
C VAL A 100 15.52 4.56 -23.67
N GLY A 101 14.81 4.94 -24.73
CA GLY A 101 13.61 4.27 -25.24
C GLY A 101 13.83 2.82 -25.64
N CYS A 102 14.98 2.46 -26.22
CA CYS A 102 15.29 1.05 -26.52
C CYS A 102 15.52 0.18 -25.27
N VAL A 103 15.96 0.78 -24.16
CA VAL A 103 16.16 0.05 -22.89
C VAL A 103 14.83 -0.09 -22.15
N ALA A 104 13.95 0.91 -22.20
CA ALA A 104 12.58 0.82 -21.65
C ALA A 104 11.67 -0.08 -22.50
N GLU A 105 11.78 -0.04 -23.84
CA GLU A 105 11.07 -0.97 -24.73
C GLU A 105 11.51 -2.43 -24.53
N ALA A 106 12.73 -2.71 -24.07
CA ALA A 106 13.18 -4.08 -23.86
C ALA A 106 12.80 -4.67 -22.49
N VAL A 107 12.47 -3.83 -21.50
CA VAL A 107 12.31 -4.25 -20.09
C VAL A 107 10.84 -4.36 -19.65
N LEU A 108 9.89 -3.80 -20.40
CA LEU A 108 8.50 -3.56 -19.94
C LEU A 108 7.39 -4.16 -20.81
N TYR A 109 7.69 -5.06 -21.75
CA TYR A 109 6.61 -5.78 -22.42
C TYR A 109 6.07 -6.87 -21.50
N ASP A 110 4.93 -6.59 -20.87
CA ASP A 110 3.95 -7.64 -20.60
C ASP A 110 3.79 -8.45 -21.89
N THR A 111 4.20 -9.71 -21.85
CA THR A 111 3.95 -10.60 -22.98
C THR A 111 2.52 -11.10 -22.88
N LEU A 112 1.92 -11.37 -24.03
CA LEU A 112 0.60 -11.98 -24.08
C LEU A 112 0.67 -13.39 -23.46
N GLN A 113 0.07 -13.58 -22.28
CA GLN A 113 -0.03 -14.91 -21.66
C GLN A 113 -1.11 -15.72 -22.36
N ASP A 114 -2.32 -15.17 -22.41
CA ASP A 114 -3.49 -15.79 -23.01
C ASP A 114 -4.46 -14.78 -23.59
N TYR A 115 -5.25 -15.25 -24.54
CA TYR A 115 -6.32 -14.48 -25.15
C TYR A 115 -7.59 -15.30 -25.23
N LEU A 116 -8.71 -14.60 -25.18
CA LEU A 116 -10.02 -15.18 -25.33
C LEU A 116 -10.87 -14.30 -26.24
N THR A 117 -11.61 -14.96 -27.13
CA THR A 117 -12.50 -14.31 -28.09
C THR A 117 -13.94 -14.70 -27.80
N GLN A 118 -14.84 -13.73 -27.92
CA GLN A 118 -16.27 -13.95 -27.76
C GLN A 118 -17.00 -13.22 -28.87
N SER A 119 -17.88 -13.93 -29.56
CA SER A 119 -18.79 -13.38 -30.55
C SER A 119 -20.15 -13.98 -30.31
N THR A 120 -21.15 -13.14 -30.02
CA THR A 120 -22.54 -13.55 -29.90
C THR A 120 -23.45 -12.47 -30.47
N ASP A 121 -24.53 -12.88 -31.13
CA ASP A 121 -25.56 -11.97 -31.64
C ASP A 121 -26.84 -11.98 -30.78
N THR A 122 -26.91 -12.86 -29.78
CA THR A 122 -28.05 -12.99 -28.87
C THR A 122 -27.60 -13.23 -27.41
N PRO A 123 -28.28 -12.67 -26.39
CA PRO A 123 -29.39 -11.70 -26.47
C PRO A 123 -28.95 -10.27 -26.83
N ILE A 124 -27.64 -10.03 -26.93
CA ILE A 124 -27.00 -8.76 -27.29
C ILE A 124 -25.92 -9.06 -28.33
N SER A 125 -25.80 -8.22 -29.36
CA SER A 125 -24.69 -8.29 -30.32
C SER A 125 -23.42 -7.78 -29.66
N LEU A 126 -22.47 -8.70 -29.49
CA LEU A 126 -21.25 -8.51 -28.72
C LEU A 126 -20.09 -9.22 -29.40
N ARG A 127 -19.03 -8.48 -29.67
CA ARG A 127 -17.76 -9.00 -30.14
C ARG A 127 -16.65 -8.50 -29.23
N SER A 128 -15.84 -9.41 -28.69
CA SER A 128 -14.74 -9.02 -27.81
C SER A 128 -13.52 -9.88 -28.00
N VAL A 129 -12.37 -9.26 -27.78
CA VAL A 129 -11.09 -9.92 -27.60
C VAL A 129 -10.55 -9.44 -26.27
N MET A 130 -10.27 -10.37 -25.37
CA MET A 130 -9.74 -10.08 -24.04
C MET A 130 -8.43 -10.82 -23.83
N TYR A 131 -7.58 -10.24 -23.00
CA TYR A 131 -6.20 -10.66 -22.82
C TYR A 131 -5.84 -10.74 -21.34
N ILE A 132 -5.08 -11.78 -21.00
CA ILE A 132 -4.40 -11.92 -19.72
C ILE A 132 -2.94 -11.57 -19.97
N PRO A 133 -2.41 -10.48 -19.37
CA PRO A 133 -1.00 -10.15 -19.50
C PRO A 133 -0.13 -11.12 -18.69
N HIS A 134 1.10 -11.36 -19.12
CA HIS A 134 2.09 -12.04 -18.31
C HIS A 134 2.80 -10.99 -17.41
N HIS A 135 2.10 -10.52 -16.37
CA HIS A 135 2.59 -9.50 -15.44
C HIS A 135 2.68 -10.04 -14.01
N ARG A 136 3.70 -9.61 -13.26
CA ARG A 136 3.80 -9.92 -11.83
C ARG A 136 3.42 -8.69 -11.02
N PHE A 137 2.19 -8.71 -10.54
CA PHE A 137 1.65 -7.66 -9.68
C PHE A 137 2.42 -7.57 -8.37
N THR A 138 2.94 -6.39 -8.09
CA THR A 138 3.39 -6.06 -6.74
C THR A 138 2.18 -5.74 -5.86
N MET A 139 2.29 -5.91 -4.54
CA MET A 139 1.24 -5.49 -3.61
C MET A 139 0.91 -4.00 -3.72
N LEU A 140 1.89 -3.17 -4.11
CA LEU A 140 1.70 -1.75 -4.32
C LEU A 140 0.86 -1.46 -5.57
N GLU A 141 1.12 -2.17 -6.67
CA GLU A 141 0.30 -2.07 -7.89
C GLU A 141 -1.12 -2.57 -7.64
N TYR A 142 -1.29 -3.68 -6.93
CA TYR A 142 -2.62 -4.14 -6.53
C TYR A 142 -3.36 -3.09 -5.70
N ALA A 143 -2.69 -2.48 -4.72
CA ALA A 143 -3.30 -1.45 -3.87
C ALA A 143 -3.64 -0.16 -4.64
N SER A 144 -2.80 0.28 -5.57
CA SER A 144 -3.09 1.46 -6.40
C SER A 144 -4.26 1.21 -7.34
N GLN A 145 -4.42 -0.02 -7.84
CA GLN A 145 -5.53 -0.40 -8.69
C GLN A 145 -6.85 -0.53 -7.94
N SER A 146 -6.83 -1.00 -6.69
CA SER A 146 -8.04 -1.04 -5.85
C SER A 146 -8.67 0.36 -5.65
N LEU A 147 -7.86 1.43 -5.73
CA LEU A 147 -8.33 2.81 -5.67
C LEU A 147 -8.92 3.33 -7.00
N ASN A 148 -8.49 2.75 -8.13
CA ASN A 148 -8.92 3.15 -9.48
C ASN A 148 -10.03 2.23 -10.00
N LYS A 149 -11.22 2.77 -10.26
CA LYS A 149 -12.39 2.02 -10.77
C LYS A 149 -12.34 1.72 -12.28
N ASP A 150 -11.25 2.06 -12.95
CA ASP A 150 -11.06 1.83 -14.37
C ASP A 150 -10.63 0.38 -14.61
N CYS A 151 -11.11 -0.24 -15.69
CA CYS A 151 -10.69 -1.59 -16.08
C CYS A 151 -9.85 -1.55 -17.37
N GLY A 152 -9.12 -2.61 -17.68
CA GLY A 152 -8.32 -2.72 -18.91
C GLY A 152 -9.10 -2.86 -20.22
N LEU A 153 -10.44 -2.90 -20.19
CA LEU A 153 -11.26 -3.10 -21.38
C LEU A 153 -11.75 -1.77 -21.97
N SER A 154 -11.56 -1.59 -23.27
CA SER A 154 -12.11 -0.45 -24.00
C SER A 154 -13.44 -0.80 -24.68
N LEU A 155 -14.42 0.09 -24.55
CA LEU A 155 -15.76 -0.04 -25.13
C LEU A 155 -15.84 0.65 -26.48
N TYR A 156 -16.22 -0.12 -27.49
CA TYR A 156 -16.47 0.31 -28.86
C TYR A 156 -17.94 0.05 -29.23
N ALA A 157 -18.42 0.81 -30.20
CA ALA A 157 -19.66 0.53 -30.91
C ALA A 157 -19.42 0.77 -32.40
N ARG A 158 -19.64 -0.26 -33.22
CA ARG A 158 -19.40 -0.22 -34.67
C ARG A 158 -17.96 0.20 -35.00
N ARG A 159 -16.98 -0.35 -34.25
CA ARG A 159 -15.53 -0.03 -34.36
C ARG A 159 -15.14 1.42 -34.03
N ILE A 160 -16.04 2.20 -33.40
CA ILE A 160 -15.75 3.54 -32.91
C ILE A 160 -15.60 3.48 -31.39
N LEU A 161 -14.51 4.05 -30.85
CA LEU A 161 -14.28 4.08 -29.42
C LEU A 161 -15.33 4.96 -28.74
N ILE A 162 -16.04 4.39 -27.77
CA ILE A 162 -17.02 5.09 -26.92
C ILE A 162 -16.35 5.52 -25.61
N LYS A 163 -15.73 4.56 -24.93
CA LYS A 163 -15.07 4.81 -23.64
C LYS A 163 -13.82 3.93 -23.52
N PRO A 164 -12.62 4.53 -23.37
CA PRO A 164 -11.45 3.77 -22.99
C PRO A 164 -11.55 3.33 -21.52
N ASN A 165 -10.96 2.19 -21.19
CA ASN A 165 -10.87 1.66 -19.83
C ASN A 165 -12.22 1.66 -19.07
N ALA A 166 -13.25 1.12 -19.71
CA ALA A 166 -14.64 1.19 -19.27
C ALA A 166 -14.93 0.21 -18.11
N GLY A 167 -14.65 0.65 -16.87
CA GLY A 167 -14.86 -0.12 -15.63
C GLY A 167 -16.25 -0.77 -15.46
N GLU A 168 -17.26 -0.29 -16.17
CA GLU A 168 -18.60 -0.89 -16.20
C GLU A 168 -18.63 -2.28 -16.85
N LEU A 169 -17.64 -2.65 -17.67
CA LEU A 169 -17.62 -3.90 -18.43
C LEU A 169 -17.24 -5.14 -17.63
N LEU A 170 -16.50 -5.00 -16.52
CA LEU A 170 -16.05 -6.10 -15.69
C LEU A 170 -16.23 -5.78 -14.20
N PRO A 171 -16.41 -6.78 -13.34
CA PRO A 171 -16.27 -6.60 -11.90
C PRO A 171 -14.82 -6.23 -11.53
N ASN A 172 -14.64 -5.59 -10.37
CA ASN A 172 -13.33 -5.07 -9.95
C ASN A 172 -12.26 -6.15 -9.93
N PHE A 173 -12.60 -7.35 -9.46
CA PHE A 173 -11.67 -8.47 -9.40
C PHE A 173 -11.18 -9.00 -10.76
N LEU A 174 -11.76 -8.55 -11.88
CA LEU A 174 -11.32 -8.87 -13.24
C LEU A 174 -10.74 -7.65 -13.97
N HIS A 175 -10.50 -6.53 -13.29
CA HIS A 175 -9.95 -5.33 -13.92
C HIS A 175 -8.57 -5.53 -14.54
N PHE A 176 -7.89 -6.63 -14.20
CA PHE A 176 -6.59 -6.98 -14.76
C PHE A 176 -6.67 -7.44 -16.24
N ILE A 177 -7.89 -7.69 -16.74
CA ILE A 177 -8.12 -8.14 -18.12
C ILE A 177 -8.05 -6.94 -19.07
N LEU A 178 -7.24 -7.09 -20.13
CA LEU A 178 -7.05 -6.09 -21.17
C LEU A 178 -7.82 -6.43 -22.44
N GLY A 179 -8.08 -5.44 -23.30
CA GLY A 179 -8.62 -5.65 -24.64
C GLY A 179 -9.85 -4.81 -24.98
N VAL A 180 -10.68 -5.34 -25.88
CA VAL A 180 -11.74 -4.57 -26.52
C VAL A 180 -13.07 -5.31 -26.54
N VAL A 181 -14.13 -4.55 -26.31
CA VAL A 181 -15.53 -4.97 -26.43
C VAL A 181 -16.25 -4.06 -27.41
N ASP A 182 -16.83 -4.62 -28.46
CA ASP A 182 -17.62 -3.92 -29.47
C ASP A 182 -19.07 -4.43 -29.44
N SER A 183 -20.02 -3.53 -29.26
CA SER A 183 -21.45 -3.87 -29.24
C SER A 183 -22.26 -2.81 -29.98
N GLU A 184 -23.11 -3.26 -30.91
CA GLU A 184 -24.01 -2.39 -31.67
C GLU A 184 -25.22 -1.93 -30.86
N ASP A 185 -25.54 -2.64 -29.77
CA ASP A 185 -26.68 -2.36 -28.89
C ASP A 185 -26.38 -1.27 -27.85
N VAL A 186 -25.11 -0.82 -27.77
CA VAL A 186 -24.72 0.31 -26.91
C VAL A 186 -24.98 1.63 -27.68
N PRO A 187 -25.86 2.52 -27.18
CA PRO A 187 -26.20 3.71 -27.93
C PRO A 187 -25.05 4.74 -27.94
N LEU A 188 -24.77 5.30 -29.14
CA LEU A 188 -23.65 6.22 -29.38
C LEU A 188 -23.77 7.57 -28.66
N ASN A 189 -24.97 7.98 -28.26
CA ASN A 189 -25.28 9.31 -27.72
C ASN A 189 -25.30 9.36 -26.18
N LEU A 190 -24.79 8.34 -25.48
CA LEU A 190 -24.73 8.40 -24.01
C LEU A 190 -23.59 9.30 -23.55
N SER A 191 -23.91 10.24 -22.65
CA SER A 191 -22.89 10.91 -21.85
C SER A 191 -22.18 9.91 -20.94
N ARG A 192 -20.95 10.23 -20.51
CA ARG A 192 -20.16 9.36 -19.63
C ARG A 192 -20.89 8.99 -18.33
N GLU A 193 -21.76 9.87 -17.83
CA GLU A 193 -22.62 9.63 -16.65
C GLU A 193 -23.77 8.65 -16.93
N MET A 194 -24.36 8.66 -18.13
CA MET A 194 -25.47 7.76 -18.47
C MET A 194 -25.02 6.31 -18.71
N LEU A 195 -23.72 6.07 -18.99
CA LEU A 195 -23.18 4.72 -19.19
C LEU A 195 -23.25 3.87 -17.91
N GLN A 196 -23.05 4.47 -16.72
CA GLN A 196 -22.94 3.75 -15.45
C GLN A 196 -24.21 2.96 -15.06
N ASN A 197 -25.38 3.40 -15.51
CA ASN A 197 -26.68 2.79 -15.16
C ASN A 197 -27.35 2.04 -16.33
N ASN A 198 -26.63 1.74 -17.41
CA ASN A 198 -27.21 1.11 -18.58
C ASN A 198 -27.47 -0.41 -18.35
N PRO A 199 -28.72 -0.91 -18.51
CA PRO A 199 -29.04 -2.33 -18.36
C PRO A 199 -28.32 -3.23 -19.38
N VAL A 200 -27.99 -2.70 -20.56
CA VAL A 200 -27.22 -3.42 -21.60
C VAL A 200 -25.80 -3.71 -21.08
N LEU A 201 -25.14 -2.71 -20.46
CA LEU A 201 -23.79 -2.89 -19.92
C LEU A 201 -23.74 -3.89 -18.76
N ARG A 202 -24.78 -3.94 -17.91
CA ARG A 202 -24.89 -4.98 -16.87
C ARG A 202 -24.99 -6.39 -17.46
N LYS A 203 -25.74 -6.57 -18.54
CA LYS A 203 -25.82 -7.85 -19.25
C LYS A 203 -24.50 -8.22 -19.93
N ILE A 204 -23.85 -7.26 -20.58
CA ILE A 204 -22.51 -7.44 -21.17
C ILE A 204 -21.53 -7.86 -20.09
N ARG A 205 -21.47 -7.15 -18.95
CA ARG A 205 -20.62 -7.48 -17.81
C ARG A 205 -20.81 -8.92 -17.36
N LYS A 206 -22.06 -9.37 -17.20
CA LYS A 206 -22.35 -10.76 -16.82
C LYS A 206 -21.83 -11.76 -17.86
N ILE A 207 -22.12 -11.55 -19.15
CA ILE A 207 -21.65 -12.43 -20.23
C ILE A 207 -20.12 -12.53 -20.28
N LEU A 208 -19.43 -11.39 -20.14
CA LEU A 208 -17.96 -11.34 -20.16
C LEU A 208 -17.38 -12.04 -18.93
N THR A 209 -17.94 -11.79 -17.74
CA THR A 209 -17.52 -12.41 -16.47
C THR A 209 -17.67 -13.93 -16.54
N ASP A 210 -18.85 -14.43 -16.94
CA ASP A 210 -19.11 -15.86 -17.10
C ASP A 210 -18.14 -16.49 -18.11
N LYS A 211 -17.85 -15.80 -19.21
CA LYS A 211 -16.91 -16.28 -20.23
C LYS A 211 -15.49 -16.39 -19.68
N ILE A 212 -15.03 -15.41 -18.91
CA ILE A 212 -13.69 -15.41 -18.30
C ILE A 212 -13.59 -16.52 -17.26
N LEU A 213 -14.56 -16.64 -16.35
CA LEU A 213 -14.56 -17.69 -15.31
C LEU A 213 -14.56 -19.09 -15.95
N ASN A 214 -15.39 -19.32 -16.96
CA ASN A 214 -15.40 -20.59 -17.69
C ASN A 214 -14.09 -20.86 -18.43
N PHE A 215 -13.46 -19.83 -19.02
CA PHE A 215 -12.15 -19.97 -19.65
C PHE A 215 -11.08 -20.41 -18.64
N LEU A 216 -11.02 -19.76 -17.47
CA LEU A 216 -10.08 -20.08 -16.40
C LEU A 216 -10.31 -21.49 -15.84
N GLN A 217 -11.56 -21.92 -15.65
CA GLN A 217 -11.89 -23.28 -15.22
C GLN A 217 -11.44 -24.32 -16.27
N ASN A 218 -11.60 -24.04 -17.56
CA ASN A 218 -11.14 -24.94 -18.62
C ASN A 218 -9.61 -25.02 -18.69
N GLU A 219 -8.90 -23.90 -18.57
CA GLU A 219 -7.44 -23.89 -18.55
C GLU A 219 -6.88 -24.62 -17.32
N MET A 220 -7.55 -24.52 -16.16
CA MET A 220 -7.20 -25.30 -14.96
C MET A 220 -7.22 -26.81 -15.21
N VAL A 221 -8.14 -27.32 -16.03
CA VAL A 221 -8.24 -28.75 -16.38
C VAL A 221 -7.27 -29.12 -17.50
N LYS A 222 -7.12 -28.25 -18.50
CA LYS A 222 -6.36 -28.52 -19.73
C LYS A 222 -4.84 -28.44 -19.50
N ASP A 223 -4.38 -27.44 -18.75
CA ASP A 223 -2.96 -27.25 -18.43
C ASP A 223 -2.81 -26.76 -16.97
N PRO A 224 -2.81 -27.70 -16.01
CA PRO A 224 -2.74 -27.37 -14.59
C PRO A 224 -1.48 -26.60 -14.19
N GLU A 225 -0.33 -26.84 -14.83
CA GLU A 225 0.93 -26.16 -14.50
C GLU A 225 0.90 -24.70 -14.95
N LYS A 226 0.40 -24.43 -16.16
CA LYS A 226 0.17 -23.07 -16.63
C LYS A 226 -0.83 -22.31 -15.74
N TYR A 227 -1.91 -22.98 -15.33
CA TYR A 227 -2.88 -22.39 -14.42
C TYR A 227 -2.30 -22.09 -13.03
N LYS A 228 -1.37 -22.92 -12.52
CA LYS A 228 -0.66 -22.63 -11.26
C LYS A 228 0.17 -21.34 -11.36
N GLU A 229 0.85 -21.09 -12.48
CA GLU A 229 1.60 -19.84 -12.67
C GLU A 229 0.65 -18.64 -12.74
N PHE A 230 -0.48 -18.78 -13.45
CA PHE A 230 -1.56 -17.77 -13.42
C PHE A 230 -2.06 -17.53 -11.98
N TYR A 231 -2.39 -18.59 -11.24
CA TYR A 231 -2.91 -18.48 -9.88
C TYR A 231 -1.92 -17.80 -8.94
N LYS A 232 -0.63 -18.11 -9.06
CA LYS A 232 0.43 -17.45 -8.28
C LYS A 232 0.46 -15.94 -8.50
N GLN A 233 0.17 -15.48 -9.72
CA GLN A 233 0.20 -14.06 -10.09
C GLN A 233 -1.13 -13.34 -9.78
N TYR A 234 -2.27 -14.03 -9.97
CA TYR A 234 -3.60 -13.41 -9.99
C TYR A 234 -4.54 -13.84 -8.87
N SER A 235 -4.12 -14.76 -7.98
CA SER A 235 -4.99 -15.28 -6.90
C SER A 235 -5.56 -14.20 -6.00
N MET A 236 -4.83 -13.12 -5.74
CA MET A 236 -5.32 -12.01 -4.90
C MET A 236 -6.60 -11.38 -5.46
N PHE A 237 -6.67 -11.19 -6.79
CA PHE A 237 -7.88 -10.70 -7.43
C PHE A 237 -9.03 -11.69 -7.29
N LEU A 238 -8.80 -12.98 -7.54
CA LEU A 238 -9.86 -14.00 -7.35
C LEU A 238 -10.38 -14.05 -5.91
N LYS A 239 -9.48 -13.95 -4.92
CA LYS A 239 -9.81 -13.87 -3.49
C LYS A 239 -10.65 -12.62 -3.18
N GLU A 240 -10.29 -11.46 -3.74
CA GLU A 240 -11.10 -10.24 -3.65
C GLU A 240 -12.51 -10.45 -4.22
N GLY A 241 -12.63 -11.12 -5.37
CA GLY A 241 -13.93 -11.44 -5.98
C GLY A 241 -14.85 -12.21 -5.03
N VAL A 242 -14.35 -13.26 -4.37
CA VAL A 242 -15.15 -14.03 -3.40
C VAL A 242 -15.63 -13.18 -2.22
N VAL A 243 -14.83 -12.21 -1.77
CA VAL A 243 -15.17 -11.35 -0.64
C VAL A 243 -16.14 -10.24 -1.03
N THR A 244 -15.94 -9.64 -2.20
CA THR A 244 -16.64 -8.41 -2.63
C THR A 244 -17.95 -8.66 -3.37
N GLU A 245 -18.07 -9.77 -4.09
CA GLU A 245 -19.31 -10.10 -4.81
C GLU A 245 -20.46 -10.31 -3.81
N VAL A 246 -21.66 -9.88 -4.20
CA VAL A 246 -22.83 -9.93 -3.31
C VAL A 246 -23.57 -11.26 -3.46
N ASP A 247 -23.71 -11.73 -4.71
CA ASP A 247 -24.45 -12.93 -5.03
C ASP A 247 -23.63 -14.17 -4.72
N HIS A 248 -24.18 -15.05 -3.88
CA HIS A 248 -23.49 -16.25 -3.45
C HIS A 248 -23.17 -17.21 -4.62
N SER A 249 -24.04 -17.28 -5.63
CA SER A 249 -23.77 -18.10 -6.82
C SER A 249 -22.48 -17.67 -7.50
N ASP A 250 -22.24 -16.36 -7.61
CA ASP A 250 -21.06 -15.81 -8.26
C ASP A 250 -19.81 -16.05 -7.39
N LYS A 251 -19.94 -15.92 -6.07
CA LYS A 251 -18.88 -16.33 -5.12
C LYS A 251 -18.46 -17.79 -5.31
N GLU A 252 -19.40 -18.71 -5.48
CA GLU A 252 -19.09 -20.12 -5.70
C GLU A 252 -18.37 -20.36 -7.02
N GLU A 253 -18.79 -19.69 -8.11
CA GLU A 253 -18.12 -19.79 -9.41
C GLU A 253 -16.67 -19.30 -9.36
N ILE A 254 -16.41 -18.22 -8.61
CA ILE A 254 -15.05 -17.72 -8.38
C ILE A 254 -14.28 -18.67 -7.44
N ALA A 255 -14.92 -19.20 -6.41
CA ALA A 255 -14.28 -20.12 -5.45
C ALA A 255 -13.80 -21.43 -6.08
N LYS A 256 -14.43 -21.89 -7.19
CA LYS A 256 -13.96 -23.04 -7.98
C LYS A 256 -12.55 -22.84 -8.56
N LEU A 257 -12.13 -21.60 -8.76
CA LEU A 257 -10.83 -21.23 -9.30
C LEU A 257 -9.72 -21.21 -8.24
N LEU A 258 -10.08 -21.29 -6.95
CA LEU A 258 -9.12 -21.22 -5.85
C LEU A 258 -8.41 -22.54 -5.64
N LEU A 259 -7.11 -22.46 -5.41
CA LEU A 259 -6.22 -23.59 -5.17
C LEU A 259 -5.65 -23.55 -3.75
N PHE A 260 -5.60 -24.72 -3.12
CA PHE A 260 -5.14 -24.93 -1.75
C PHE A 260 -4.37 -26.24 -1.63
N GLU A 261 -3.63 -26.41 -0.54
CA GLU A 261 -3.16 -27.73 -0.15
C GLU A 261 -4.19 -28.45 0.70
N SER A 262 -4.18 -29.79 0.63
CA SER A 262 -5.05 -30.64 1.44
C SER A 262 -4.24 -31.66 2.24
N SER A 263 -4.76 -32.02 3.42
CA SER A 263 -4.19 -33.04 4.28
C SER A 263 -4.16 -34.44 3.66
N SER A 264 -5.06 -34.74 2.73
CA SER A 264 -5.11 -36.05 2.03
C SER A 264 -4.11 -36.15 0.88
N LEU A 265 -3.49 -35.03 0.48
CA LEU A 265 -2.54 -34.94 -0.61
C LEU A 265 -1.11 -34.72 -0.10
N LYS A 266 -0.14 -35.00 -0.98
CA LYS A 266 1.29 -34.76 -0.70
C LYS A 266 1.57 -33.25 -0.62
N SER A 267 2.57 -32.87 0.17
CA SER A 267 3.05 -31.48 0.25
C SER A 267 3.35 -30.91 -1.15
N GLY A 268 2.94 -29.67 -1.40
CA GLY A 268 3.11 -28.98 -2.69
C GLY A 268 2.06 -29.34 -3.74
N VAL A 269 1.23 -30.36 -3.52
CA VAL A 269 0.15 -30.71 -4.45
C VAL A 269 -1.08 -29.87 -4.12
N LEU A 270 -1.42 -28.98 -5.05
CA LEU A 270 -2.60 -28.13 -4.96
C LEU A 270 -3.86 -28.86 -5.44
N THR A 271 -4.99 -28.55 -4.82
CA THR A 271 -6.34 -29.01 -5.15
C THR A 271 -7.32 -27.83 -5.02
N ASN A 272 -8.56 -27.99 -5.48
CA ASN A 272 -9.62 -26.99 -5.35
C ASN A 272 -10.79 -27.53 -4.50
N LEU A 273 -11.76 -26.68 -4.21
CA LEU A 273 -12.94 -27.04 -3.41
C LEU A 273 -13.80 -28.13 -4.07
N THR A 274 -13.92 -28.12 -5.40
CA THR A 274 -14.68 -29.13 -6.15
C THR A 274 -14.07 -30.52 -5.98
N ASP A 275 -12.75 -30.62 -6.10
CA ASP A 275 -12.01 -31.88 -5.94
C ASP A 275 -12.02 -32.36 -4.50
N TYR A 276 -11.99 -31.44 -3.52
CA TYR A 276 -12.25 -31.78 -2.12
C TYR A 276 -13.64 -32.41 -1.97
N CYS A 277 -14.68 -31.79 -2.53
CA CYS A 277 -16.05 -32.30 -2.48
C CYS A 277 -16.18 -33.70 -3.09
N ASN A 278 -15.46 -33.98 -4.17
CA ASN A 278 -15.42 -35.30 -4.80
C ASN A 278 -14.77 -36.39 -3.92
N ARG A 279 -13.90 -36.02 -2.99
CA ARG A 279 -13.24 -36.93 -2.03
C ARG A 279 -13.92 -37.00 -0.66
N MET A 280 -15.00 -36.23 -0.46
CA MET A 280 -15.75 -36.25 0.81
C MET A 280 -16.36 -37.63 1.06
N GLN A 281 -16.44 -38.02 2.33
CA GLN A 281 -17.16 -39.21 2.76
C GLN A 281 -18.68 -39.01 2.57
N GLU A 282 -19.44 -40.07 2.27
CA GLU A 282 -20.86 -40.01 1.87
C GLU A 282 -21.76 -39.24 2.84
N GLU A 283 -21.49 -39.29 4.15
CA GLU A 283 -22.28 -38.61 5.19
C GLU A 283 -21.75 -37.20 5.56
N GLN A 284 -20.61 -36.77 5.01
CA GLN A 284 -19.98 -35.51 5.38
C GLN A 284 -20.73 -34.31 4.78
N LYS A 285 -21.14 -33.37 5.65
CA LYS A 285 -21.86 -32.13 5.28
C LYS A 285 -21.00 -30.87 5.36
N GLU A 286 -19.81 -30.97 5.93
CA GLU A 286 -18.93 -29.84 6.24
C GLU A 286 -17.59 -29.97 5.51
N ILE A 287 -17.05 -28.87 5.00
CA ILE A 287 -15.70 -28.75 4.44
C ILE A 287 -14.82 -28.18 5.54
N TYR A 288 -13.79 -28.93 5.95
CA TYR A 288 -12.90 -28.53 7.03
C TYR A 288 -11.68 -27.78 6.50
N TYR A 289 -11.34 -26.66 7.15
CA TYR A 289 -10.18 -25.86 6.80
C TYR A 289 -9.43 -25.35 8.03
N MET A 290 -8.14 -25.09 7.89
CA MET A 290 -7.33 -24.53 8.96
C MET A 290 -6.31 -23.54 8.40
N PHE A 291 -6.20 -22.40 9.06
CA PHE A 291 -5.14 -21.42 8.78
C PHE A 291 -3.85 -21.80 9.52
N SER A 292 -2.72 -21.76 8.82
CA SER A 292 -1.39 -21.94 9.38
C SER A 292 -0.36 -21.33 8.43
N PRO A 293 0.73 -20.68 8.88
CA PRO A 293 1.71 -20.09 7.95
C PRO A 293 2.48 -21.09 7.08
N SER A 294 2.47 -22.37 7.41
CA SER A 294 3.14 -23.41 6.62
C SER A 294 2.52 -24.79 6.84
N ARG A 295 2.77 -25.70 5.90
CA ARG A 295 2.37 -27.11 5.99
C ARG A 295 2.86 -27.77 7.27
N ASN A 296 4.14 -27.59 7.61
CA ASN A 296 4.73 -28.20 8.80
C ASN A 296 4.04 -27.75 10.09
N LEU A 297 3.76 -26.45 10.21
CA LEU A 297 3.03 -25.91 11.35
C LEU A 297 1.57 -26.38 11.39
N ALA A 298 0.96 -26.59 10.21
CA ALA A 298 -0.39 -27.13 10.12
C ALA A 298 -0.43 -28.58 10.62
N GLU A 299 0.50 -29.41 10.16
CA GLU A 299 0.55 -30.82 10.54
C GLU A 299 0.95 -31.05 12.01
N SER A 300 1.72 -30.13 12.61
CA SER A 300 2.05 -30.15 14.04
C SER A 300 1.05 -29.38 14.92
N SER A 301 -0.12 -29.02 14.40
CA SER A 301 -1.13 -28.27 15.13
C SER A 301 -1.97 -29.18 16.03
N PRO A 302 -2.30 -28.76 17.27
CA PRO A 302 -3.19 -29.52 18.15
C PRO A 302 -4.59 -29.72 17.53
N TYR A 303 -5.05 -28.76 16.70
CA TYR A 303 -6.34 -28.87 16.03
C TYR A 303 -6.31 -29.95 14.95
N TYR A 304 -5.20 -30.02 14.20
CA TYR A 304 -5.05 -31.01 13.13
C TYR A 304 -4.89 -32.43 13.68
N GLU A 305 -4.14 -32.61 14.77
CA GLU A 305 -4.04 -33.90 15.47
C GLU A 305 -5.44 -34.47 15.80
N LEU A 306 -6.32 -33.61 16.34
CA LEU A 306 -7.66 -34.01 16.74
C LEU A 306 -8.53 -34.43 15.55
N ILE A 307 -8.59 -33.63 14.48
CA ILE A 307 -9.43 -33.94 13.33
C ILE A 307 -8.88 -35.11 12.50
N ARG A 308 -7.55 -35.27 12.45
CA ARG A 308 -6.89 -36.41 11.81
C ARG A 308 -7.27 -37.72 12.47
N SER A 309 -7.41 -37.76 13.80
CA SER A 309 -7.88 -38.97 14.51
C SER A 309 -9.29 -39.41 14.11
N HIS A 310 -10.09 -38.50 13.54
CA HIS A 310 -11.43 -38.76 13.01
C HIS A 310 -11.45 -39.00 11.49
N ASN A 311 -10.27 -39.13 10.86
CA ASN A 311 -10.09 -39.42 9.44
C ASN A 311 -10.86 -38.47 8.52
N LYS A 312 -10.78 -37.16 8.79
CA LYS A 312 -11.37 -36.10 7.96
C LYS A 312 -10.30 -35.32 7.19
N GLU A 313 -10.57 -35.03 5.92
CA GLU A 313 -9.71 -34.19 5.07
C GLU A 313 -9.81 -32.73 5.50
N VAL A 314 -8.68 -32.02 5.52
CA VAL A 314 -8.57 -30.61 5.92
C VAL A 314 -7.85 -29.83 4.83
N ILE A 315 -8.42 -28.70 4.44
CA ILE A 315 -7.79 -27.72 3.56
C ILE A 315 -6.86 -26.84 4.39
N PHE A 316 -5.62 -26.67 3.94
CA PHE A 316 -4.65 -25.79 4.58
C PHE A 316 -4.61 -24.43 3.89
N LEU A 317 -4.83 -23.39 4.68
CA LEU A 317 -4.79 -21.99 4.26
C LEU A 317 -3.50 -21.36 4.78
N TYR A 318 -2.67 -20.85 3.87
CA TYR A 318 -1.36 -20.29 4.21
C TYR A 318 -1.38 -18.77 4.29
N ASP A 319 -2.21 -18.11 3.48
CA ASP A 319 -2.31 -16.65 3.48
C ASP A 319 -3.39 -16.17 4.46
N PRO A 320 -3.13 -15.11 5.24
CA PRO A 320 -4.15 -14.48 6.10
C PRO A 320 -5.43 -14.08 5.38
N VAL A 321 -5.33 -13.78 4.08
CA VAL A 321 -6.47 -13.38 3.23
C VAL A 321 -7.41 -14.56 2.99
N ASP A 322 -6.89 -15.79 2.90
CA ASP A 322 -7.70 -16.99 2.64
C ASP A 322 -8.73 -17.23 3.74
N GLU A 323 -8.37 -16.90 4.98
CA GLU A 323 -9.26 -17.00 6.12
C GLU A 323 -10.47 -16.07 5.97
N VAL A 324 -10.25 -14.84 5.51
CA VAL A 324 -11.33 -13.87 5.23
C VAL A 324 -12.18 -14.35 4.05
N VAL A 325 -11.56 -14.93 3.03
CA VAL A 325 -12.26 -15.52 1.87
C VAL A 325 -13.21 -16.63 2.32
N PHE A 326 -12.74 -17.54 3.17
CA PHE A 326 -13.56 -18.66 3.66
C PHE A 326 -14.72 -18.17 4.55
N LEU A 327 -14.48 -17.16 5.39
CA LEU A 327 -15.53 -16.51 6.18
C LEU A 327 -16.58 -15.82 5.29
N ALA A 328 -16.16 -15.16 4.22
CA ALA A 328 -17.05 -14.49 3.28
C ALA A 328 -17.83 -15.45 2.36
N LEU A 329 -17.26 -16.63 2.08
CA LEU A 329 -17.88 -17.69 1.28
C LEU A 329 -18.93 -18.47 2.08
N ASN A 330 -18.65 -18.79 3.36
CA ASN A 330 -19.52 -19.48 4.33
C ASN A 330 -19.94 -20.93 3.97
N GLN A 331 -20.39 -21.19 2.75
CA GLN A 331 -20.70 -22.53 2.23
C GLN A 331 -20.26 -22.68 0.76
N PHE A 332 -20.10 -23.92 0.30
CA PHE A 332 -19.78 -24.24 -1.09
C PHE A 332 -20.52 -25.52 -1.49
N GLN A 333 -21.30 -25.51 -2.58
CA GLN A 333 -22.13 -26.65 -3.02
C GLN A 333 -23.03 -27.20 -1.91
N LEU A 334 -23.67 -26.30 -1.14
CA LEU A 334 -24.52 -26.61 0.03
C LEU A 334 -23.79 -27.31 1.18
N LYS A 335 -22.45 -27.32 1.19
CA LYS A 335 -21.62 -27.80 2.30
C LYS A 335 -21.06 -26.62 3.07
N SER A 336 -21.24 -26.58 4.38
CA SER A 336 -20.74 -25.49 5.22
C SER A 336 -19.22 -25.55 5.33
N LEU A 337 -18.54 -24.40 5.23
CA LEU A 337 -17.11 -24.31 5.52
C LEU A 337 -16.92 -24.11 7.02
N VAL A 338 -16.13 -24.99 7.65
CA VAL A 338 -15.95 -25.01 9.10
C VAL A 338 -14.47 -25.03 9.44
N GLY A 339 -14.01 -24.02 10.19
CA GLY A 339 -12.67 -23.98 10.74
C GLY A 339 -12.43 -25.15 11.70
N VAL A 340 -11.28 -25.82 11.60
CA VAL A 340 -10.96 -26.97 12.46
C VAL A 340 -11.00 -26.60 13.94
N GLU A 341 -10.68 -25.36 14.31
CA GLU A 341 -10.73 -24.87 15.69
C GLU A 341 -12.15 -24.87 16.26
N LYS A 342 -13.14 -24.46 15.45
CA LYS A 342 -14.56 -24.46 15.83
C LYS A 342 -15.11 -25.88 15.93
N TRP A 343 -14.73 -26.73 14.99
CA TRP A 343 -15.07 -28.15 15.04
C TRP A 343 -14.46 -28.82 16.29
N ALA A 344 -13.20 -28.50 16.61
CA ALA A 344 -12.50 -29.00 17.79
C ALA A 344 -13.19 -28.58 19.10
N GLU A 345 -13.66 -27.34 19.20
CA GLU A 345 -14.44 -26.85 20.35
C GLU A 345 -15.76 -27.62 20.53
N ASN A 346 -16.48 -27.88 19.43
CA ASN A 346 -17.71 -28.68 19.47
C ASN A 346 -17.49 -30.12 19.91
N ILE A 347 -16.36 -30.73 19.55
CA ILE A 347 -16.00 -32.08 19.97
C ILE A 347 -15.48 -32.09 21.42
N ALA A 348 -14.72 -31.08 21.83
CA ALA A 348 -14.19 -30.96 23.18
C ALA A 348 -15.30 -30.68 24.23
N SER A 349 -16.28 -29.85 23.90
CA SER A 349 -17.45 -29.57 24.75
C SER A 349 -18.40 -30.76 24.91
N LYS A 350 -18.44 -31.68 23.93
CA LYS A 350 -19.26 -32.92 23.99
C LYS A 350 -18.57 -34.08 24.71
N SER A 351 -17.26 -34.04 24.89
CA SER A 351 -16.51 -35.14 25.50
C SER A 351 -16.52 -35.10 27.02
N ASP A 352 -17.70 -35.26 27.62
CA ASP A 352 -17.89 -35.39 29.06
C ASP A 352 -17.89 -36.87 29.53
N GLY A 353 -17.38 -37.82 28.71
CA GLY A 353 -17.60 -39.23 29.02
C GLY A 353 -16.80 -40.31 28.29
N ASP A 354 -15.53 -40.08 27.92
CA ASP A 354 -14.70 -41.21 27.46
C ASP A 354 -13.86 -41.79 28.60
N LYS A 355 -14.35 -42.92 29.13
CA LYS A 355 -13.66 -43.77 30.12
C LYS A 355 -12.50 -44.49 29.43
N MET A 356 -11.33 -43.87 29.33
CA MET A 356 -10.10 -44.60 29.05
C MET A 356 -9.45 -45.09 30.35
N GLU A 357 -9.28 -46.40 30.49
CA GLU A 357 -8.62 -47.05 31.62
C GLU A 357 -7.11 -46.71 31.64
N GLY A 358 -6.74 -45.87 32.60
CA GLY A 358 -5.38 -45.48 32.94
C GLY A 358 -5.41 -44.64 34.22
N ARG A 359 -4.26 -44.38 34.88
CA ARG A 359 -4.19 -43.54 36.10
C ARG A 359 -4.69 -42.11 35.80
N GLN A 360 -5.99 -41.91 35.90
CA GLN A 360 -6.67 -40.63 35.75
C GLN A 360 -6.40 -39.77 36.99
N PHE A 361 -6.42 -38.45 36.79
CA PHE A 361 -6.58 -37.53 37.92
C PHE A 361 -7.89 -37.87 38.63
N ARG A 362 -7.89 -37.90 39.97
CA ARG A 362 -9.16 -38.01 40.71
C ARG A 362 -9.99 -36.77 40.41
N ASP A 363 -11.32 -36.88 40.39
CA ASP A 363 -12.22 -35.75 40.06
C ASP A 363 -11.95 -34.52 40.93
N ILE A 364 -11.56 -34.73 42.19
CA ILE A 364 -11.18 -33.68 43.14
C ILE A 364 -9.89 -32.98 42.70
N ASP A 365 -8.84 -33.75 42.38
CA ASP A 365 -7.54 -33.20 41.93
C ASP A 365 -7.68 -32.49 40.57
N LYS A 366 -8.55 -33.00 39.69
CA LYS A 366 -8.90 -32.38 38.40
C LYS A 366 -9.51 -31.01 38.62
N LYS A 367 -10.55 -30.93 39.45
CA LYS A 367 -11.22 -29.66 39.74
C LYS A 367 -10.27 -28.65 40.37
N GLU A 368 -9.48 -29.09 41.35
CA GLU A 368 -8.48 -28.23 42.03
C GLU A 368 -7.44 -27.65 41.07
N LEU A 369 -6.98 -28.43 40.09
CA LEU A 369 -6.02 -27.96 39.08
C LEU A 369 -6.68 -26.96 38.12
N LEU A 370 -7.88 -27.26 37.61
CA LEU A 370 -8.58 -26.40 36.65
C LEU A 370 -8.98 -25.06 37.27
N ASP A 371 -9.50 -25.07 38.50
CA ASP A 371 -9.85 -23.85 39.24
C ASP A 371 -8.59 -22.99 39.46
N TRP A 372 -7.47 -23.60 39.87
CA TRP A 372 -6.20 -22.87 40.03
C TRP A 372 -5.67 -22.26 38.73
N ILE A 373 -5.77 -22.99 37.61
CA ILE A 373 -5.37 -22.45 36.30
C ILE A 373 -6.23 -21.23 35.94
N LYS A 374 -7.56 -21.33 36.15
CA LYS A 374 -8.50 -20.26 35.84
C LYS A 374 -8.27 -19.02 36.71
N GLU A 375 -8.00 -19.19 37.99
CA GLU A 375 -7.64 -18.11 38.92
C GLU A 375 -6.32 -17.43 38.53
N THR A 376 -5.29 -18.23 38.20
CA THR A 376 -3.95 -17.72 37.87
C THR A 376 -3.91 -16.96 36.54
N LEU A 377 -4.61 -17.46 35.52
CA LEU A 377 -4.66 -16.79 34.20
C LEU A 377 -5.65 -15.61 34.19
N GLY A 378 -6.66 -15.64 35.06
CA GLY A 378 -7.71 -14.63 35.15
C GLY A 378 -8.80 -14.79 34.09
N SER A 379 -9.97 -14.22 34.37
CA SER A 379 -11.16 -14.26 33.49
C SER A 379 -10.97 -13.52 32.16
N VAL A 380 -9.94 -12.66 32.07
CA VAL A 380 -9.62 -11.90 30.86
C VAL A 380 -8.98 -12.80 29.79
N LYS A 381 -8.13 -13.75 30.21
CA LYS A 381 -7.38 -14.63 29.32
C LYS A 381 -8.12 -15.92 28.99
N VAL A 382 -8.94 -16.41 29.94
CA VAL A 382 -9.65 -17.68 29.83
C VAL A 382 -11.07 -17.50 30.38
N HIS A 383 -12.06 -17.59 29.49
CA HIS A 383 -13.47 -17.56 29.85
C HIS A 383 -13.92 -18.91 30.42
N ASP A 384 -13.58 -19.99 29.72
CA ASP A 384 -13.95 -21.35 30.06
C ASP A 384 -12.73 -22.29 30.09
N ILE A 385 -12.77 -23.32 30.92
CA ILE A 385 -11.68 -24.28 31.03
C ILE A 385 -12.23 -25.71 31.11
N THR A 386 -11.68 -26.60 30.30
CA THR A 386 -12.06 -28.01 30.29
C THR A 386 -10.81 -28.88 30.45
N GLY A 387 -10.99 -30.07 31.02
CA GLY A 387 -9.92 -31.05 31.17
C GLY A 387 -10.24 -32.33 30.42
N ASN A 388 -9.33 -32.78 29.56
CA ASN A 388 -9.44 -34.02 28.80
C ASN A 388 -8.24 -34.96 29.07
N HIS A 389 -8.37 -36.22 28.67
CA HIS A 389 -7.34 -37.26 28.84
C HIS A 389 -6.80 -37.81 27.52
N ARG A 390 -7.03 -37.11 26.41
CA ARG A 390 -6.70 -37.60 25.07
C ARG A 390 -5.19 -37.78 24.92
N PRO A 391 -4.72 -38.84 24.25
CA PRO A 391 -3.32 -38.91 23.86
C PRO A 391 -3.04 -37.75 22.90
N SER A 392 -2.16 -36.83 23.30
CA SER A 392 -1.73 -35.71 22.47
C SER A 392 -0.34 -35.27 22.86
N GLU A 393 0.44 -34.80 21.88
CA GLU A 393 1.75 -34.18 22.09
C GLU A 393 1.65 -32.78 22.71
N HIS A 394 0.45 -32.19 22.73
CA HIS A 394 0.22 -30.85 23.22
C HIS A 394 -0.35 -30.86 24.65
N PRO A 395 0.20 -30.02 25.57
CA PRO A 395 -0.30 -29.92 26.94
C PRO A 395 -1.66 -29.21 27.04
N VAL A 396 -1.91 -28.26 26.14
CA VAL A 396 -3.13 -27.46 26.09
C VAL A 396 -3.51 -27.13 24.65
N MET A 397 -4.79 -26.84 24.43
CA MET A 397 -5.33 -26.32 23.19
C MET A 397 -6.25 -25.14 23.51
N LEU A 398 -6.10 -24.04 22.78
CA LEU A 398 -6.92 -22.83 22.97
C LEU A 398 -7.96 -22.73 21.86
N THR A 399 -9.21 -22.46 22.21
CA THR A 399 -10.28 -22.27 21.23
C THR A 399 -11.10 -21.04 21.60
N ILE A 400 -11.99 -20.63 20.71
CA ILE A 400 -12.86 -19.47 20.87
C ILE A 400 -14.28 -19.96 20.55
N LYS A 401 -15.28 -19.64 21.40
CA LYS A 401 -16.67 -20.10 21.20
C LYS A 401 -17.31 -19.53 19.94
N GLN A 402 -16.90 -18.34 19.52
CA GLN A 402 -17.33 -17.71 18.29
C GLN A 402 -16.51 -18.24 17.09
N GLU A 403 -15.89 -17.35 16.31
CA GLU A 403 -15.19 -17.69 15.08
C GLU A 403 -13.71 -17.30 15.22
N MET A 404 -12.82 -18.29 15.30
CA MET A 404 -11.37 -18.08 15.49
C MET A 404 -10.78 -17.21 14.38
N GLY A 405 -11.21 -17.43 13.13
CA GLY A 405 -10.73 -16.65 12.00
C GLY A 405 -11.10 -15.17 12.06
N ALA A 406 -12.29 -14.84 12.59
CA ALA A 406 -12.68 -13.45 12.80
C ALA A 406 -11.83 -12.78 13.88
N ALA A 407 -11.52 -13.49 14.97
CA ALA A 407 -10.63 -12.99 16.02
C ALA A 407 -9.23 -12.70 15.47
N ARG A 408 -8.64 -13.62 14.69
CA ARG A 408 -7.35 -13.41 14.02
C ARG A 408 -7.37 -12.22 13.07
N HIS A 409 -8.44 -12.08 12.27
CA HIS A 409 -8.59 -10.94 11.36
C HIS A 409 -8.59 -9.60 12.11
N LEU A 410 -9.41 -9.47 13.16
CA LEU A 410 -9.52 -8.23 13.95
C LEU A 410 -8.22 -7.86 14.69
N LEU A 411 -7.45 -8.86 15.13
CA LEU A 411 -6.11 -8.63 15.70
C LEU A 411 -5.12 -8.09 14.65
N ARG A 412 -5.19 -8.58 13.40
CA ARG A 412 -4.33 -8.16 12.29
C ARG A 412 -4.66 -6.76 11.81
N THR A 413 -5.94 -6.39 11.73
CA THR A 413 -6.37 -5.05 11.27
C THR A 413 -6.13 -3.95 12.29
N GLY A 414 -5.80 -4.30 13.54
CA GLY A 414 -5.53 -3.34 14.59
C GLY A 414 -6.77 -2.64 15.15
N GLU A 415 -7.97 -3.07 14.74
CA GLU A 415 -9.23 -2.68 15.39
C GLU A 415 -9.26 -3.10 16.87
N ILE A 416 -8.52 -4.16 17.19
CA ILE A 416 -8.24 -4.59 18.56
C ILE A 416 -6.75 -4.36 18.88
N LYS A 417 -6.48 -3.45 19.81
CA LYS A 417 -5.12 -3.07 20.21
C LYS A 417 -4.54 -4.02 21.27
N ASP A 418 -5.35 -4.40 22.27
CA ASP A 418 -4.92 -5.15 23.44
C ASP A 418 -5.56 -6.55 23.60
N MET A 419 -4.83 -7.45 24.25
CA MET A 419 -5.29 -8.81 24.61
C MET A 419 -6.55 -8.82 25.49
N GLU A 420 -6.89 -7.71 26.15
CA GLU A 420 -8.07 -7.58 27.02
C GLU A 420 -9.39 -7.65 26.24
N HIS A 421 -9.36 -7.36 24.94
CA HIS A 421 -10.52 -7.52 24.06
C HIS A 421 -10.74 -8.97 23.61
N LEU A 422 -9.81 -9.90 23.86
CA LEU A 422 -10.03 -11.32 23.58
C LEU A 422 -11.18 -11.91 24.41
N VAL A 423 -11.51 -11.29 25.54
CA VAL A 423 -12.70 -11.62 26.35
C VAL A 423 -13.98 -11.62 25.52
N LEU A 424 -14.07 -10.73 24.53
CA LEU A 424 -15.21 -10.65 23.61
C LEU A 424 -15.39 -11.94 22.80
N PHE A 425 -14.31 -12.67 22.56
CA PHE A 425 -14.31 -13.95 21.84
C PHE A 425 -14.34 -15.17 22.78
N GLN A 426 -14.59 -14.98 24.07
CA GLN A 426 -14.83 -16.06 25.04
C GLN A 426 -13.85 -17.25 24.89
N PRO A 427 -12.54 -17.05 25.14
CA PRO A 427 -11.54 -18.08 24.94
C PRO A 427 -11.73 -19.27 25.88
N CYS A 428 -11.69 -20.48 25.33
CA CYS A 428 -11.80 -21.75 26.03
C CYS A 428 -10.46 -22.48 26.03
N LEU A 429 -9.92 -22.76 27.21
CA LEU A 429 -8.67 -23.51 27.38
C LEU A 429 -8.95 -24.99 27.66
N HIS A 430 -8.50 -25.86 26.78
CA HIS A 430 -8.61 -27.31 26.93
C HIS A 430 -7.29 -27.87 27.44
N VAL A 431 -7.29 -28.44 28.64
CA VAL A 431 -6.09 -28.94 29.32
C VAL A 431 -6.00 -30.46 29.17
N ASN A 432 -4.87 -30.97 28.66
CA ASN A 432 -4.61 -32.39 28.59
C ASN A 432 -4.00 -32.90 29.92
N LEU A 433 -4.84 -33.48 30.75
CA LEU A 433 -4.47 -34.02 32.06
C LEU A 433 -3.56 -35.26 31.95
N SER A 434 -3.50 -35.91 30.79
CA SER A 434 -2.60 -37.05 30.56
C SER A 434 -1.17 -36.60 30.26
N HIS A 435 -0.97 -35.35 29.83
CA HIS A 435 0.31 -34.84 29.36
C HIS A 435 1.35 -34.71 30.50
N PRO A 436 2.61 -35.16 30.31
CA PRO A 436 3.65 -35.12 31.34
C PRO A 436 3.88 -33.72 31.92
N LEU A 437 3.84 -32.68 31.08
CA LEU A 437 4.03 -31.29 31.51
C LEU A 437 2.94 -30.82 32.48
N ILE A 438 1.68 -31.23 32.26
CA ILE A 438 0.55 -30.87 33.14
C ILE A 438 0.63 -31.61 34.46
N LYS A 439 1.06 -32.89 34.45
CA LYS A 439 1.34 -33.66 35.68
C LYS A 439 2.48 -33.03 36.49
N SER A 440 3.55 -32.61 35.82
CA SER A 440 4.66 -31.89 36.45
C SER A 440 4.24 -30.54 37.01
N LEU A 441 3.40 -29.79 36.30
CA LEU A 441 2.82 -28.52 36.75
C LEU A 441 2.00 -28.72 38.03
N TYR A 442 1.15 -29.74 38.09
CA TYR A 442 0.35 -30.06 39.29
C TYR A 442 1.22 -30.37 40.51
N ASN A 443 2.29 -31.14 40.33
CA ASN A 443 3.24 -31.43 41.41
C ASN A 443 4.02 -30.16 41.83
N MET A 444 4.44 -29.34 40.86
CA MET A 444 5.22 -28.14 41.10
C MET A 444 4.42 -27.03 41.79
N LYS A 445 3.10 -26.93 41.52
CA LYS A 445 2.18 -26.04 42.27
C LYS A 445 2.33 -26.21 43.79
N ARG A 446 2.55 -27.43 44.27
CA ARG A 446 2.67 -27.75 45.70
C ARG A 446 4.07 -27.50 46.28
N THR A 447 5.12 -27.55 45.46
CA THR A 447 6.51 -27.41 45.91
C THR A 447 7.09 -26.02 45.67
N ASN A 448 6.70 -25.36 44.57
CA ASN A 448 7.21 -24.05 44.16
C ASN A 448 6.17 -23.30 43.30
N SER A 449 5.27 -22.56 43.98
CA SER A 449 4.14 -21.85 43.33
C SER A 449 4.59 -20.81 42.30
N SER A 450 5.64 -20.03 42.58
CA SER A 450 6.07 -18.95 41.68
C SER A 450 6.59 -19.48 40.34
N THR A 451 7.36 -20.56 40.35
CA THR A 451 7.84 -21.20 39.12
C THR A 451 6.70 -21.92 38.40
N ALA A 452 5.70 -22.44 39.12
CA ALA A 452 4.50 -23.01 38.53
C ALA A 452 3.64 -21.98 37.79
N GLU A 453 3.48 -20.78 38.34
CA GLU A 453 2.78 -19.67 37.67
C GLU A 453 3.50 -19.22 36.38
N LEU A 454 4.83 -19.15 36.40
CA LEU A 454 5.64 -18.86 35.22
C LEU A 454 5.51 -19.95 34.16
N LEU A 455 5.55 -21.22 34.57
CA LEU A 455 5.37 -22.35 33.67
C LEU A 455 3.95 -22.35 33.06
N LEU A 456 2.91 -22.10 33.85
CA LEU A 456 1.54 -22.01 33.36
C LEU A 456 1.38 -20.86 32.35
N SER A 457 1.95 -19.69 32.67
CA SER A 457 1.95 -18.55 31.74
C SER A 457 2.63 -18.89 30.42
N GLN A 458 3.76 -19.60 30.47
CA GLN A 458 4.46 -20.06 29.27
C GLN A 458 3.67 -21.09 28.47
N ILE A 459 2.99 -22.03 29.13
CA ILE A 459 2.11 -23.01 28.49
C ILE A 459 0.95 -22.29 27.77
N TYR A 460 0.38 -21.27 28.39
CA TYR A 460 -0.68 -20.45 27.78
C TYR A 460 -0.16 -19.62 26.61
N ASP A 461 1.01 -18.98 26.74
CA ASP A 461 1.65 -18.23 25.64
C ASP A 461 1.92 -19.16 24.43
N ASN A 462 2.36 -20.40 24.68
CA ASN A 462 2.53 -21.39 23.61
C ASN A 462 1.20 -21.73 22.91
N ALA A 463 0.08 -21.79 23.65
CA ALA A 463 -1.25 -21.99 23.08
C ALA A 463 -1.73 -20.79 22.24
N LEU A 464 -1.37 -19.56 22.64
CA LEU A 464 -1.63 -18.35 21.87
C LEU A 464 -0.82 -18.33 20.56
N ILE A 465 0.40 -18.85 20.56
CA ILE A 465 1.21 -19.00 19.34
C ILE A 465 0.56 -20.01 18.40
N THR A 466 0.20 -21.20 18.89
CA THR A 466 -0.37 -22.25 18.04
C THR A 466 -1.76 -21.89 17.51
N SER A 467 -2.55 -21.08 18.24
CA SER A 467 -3.84 -20.53 17.77
C SER A 467 -3.69 -19.33 16.83
N GLY A 468 -2.50 -18.72 16.73
CA GLY A 468 -2.25 -17.52 15.93
C GLY A 468 -2.83 -16.24 16.54
N LEU A 469 -3.04 -16.21 17.87
CA LEU A 469 -3.59 -15.06 18.61
C LEU A 469 -2.52 -14.21 19.31
N LEU A 470 -1.26 -14.66 19.38
CA LEU A 470 -0.18 -13.89 20.00
C LEU A 470 0.31 -12.76 19.07
N LYS A 471 0.17 -11.50 19.53
CA LYS A 471 0.61 -10.30 18.79
C LYS A 471 2.03 -9.86 19.15
N ASP A 472 2.32 -9.67 20.45
CA ASP A 472 3.64 -9.26 20.94
C ASP A 472 4.34 -10.41 21.67
N THR A 473 5.53 -10.77 21.22
CA THR A 473 6.37 -11.82 21.78
C THR A 473 7.37 -11.30 22.82
N SER A 474 7.56 -9.98 22.94
CA SER A 474 8.61 -9.37 23.76
C SER A 474 8.44 -9.71 25.25
N ALA A 475 7.22 -9.59 25.78
CA ALA A 475 6.93 -9.91 27.17
C ALA A 475 7.02 -11.42 27.47
N MET A 476 6.68 -12.27 26.49
CA MET A 476 6.83 -13.73 26.60
C MET A 476 8.31 -14.12 26.70
N VAL A 477 9.19 -13.55 25.87
CA VAL A 477 10.63 -13.86 25.90
C VAL A 477 11.26 -13.53 27.25
N GLN A 478 10.89 -12.40 27.85
CA GLN A 478 11.38 -12.04 29.19
C GLN A 478 10.94 -13.06 30.26
N ARG A 479 9.67 -13.49 30.23
CA ARG A 479 9.15 -14.53 31.14
C ARG A 479 9.80 -15.88 30.91
N LEU A 480 10.01 -16.26 29.64
CA LEU A 480 10.68 -17.51 29.26
C LEU A 480 12.10 -17.57 29.80
N ASN A 481 12.88 -16.49 29.64
CA ASN A 481 14.25 -16.41 30.17
C ASN A 481 14.27 -16.55 31.70
N LYS A 482 13.31 -15.94 32.40
CA LYS A 482 13.15 -16.09 33.85
C LYS A 482 12.83 -17.54 34.24
N LEU A 483 11.88 -18.17 33.55
CA LEU A 483 11.52 -19.57 33.77
C LEU A 483 12.70 -20.52 33.56
N LEU A 484 13.41 -20.39 32.44
CA LEU A 484 14.58 -21.22 32.11
C LEU A 484 15.70 -21.06 33.14
N THR A 485 15.91 -19.85 33.64
CA THR A 485 16.88 -19.56 34.69
C THR A 485 16.53 -20.24 36.01
N GLU A 486 15.28 -20.14 36.44
CA GLU A 486 14.81 -20.78 37.68
C GLU A 486 14.93 -22.31 37.59
N LEU A 487 14.61 -22.89 36.43
CA LEU A 487 14.74 -24.33 36.16
C LEU A 487 16.20 -24.80 36.08
N ALA A 488 17.12 -23.94 35.61
CA ALA A 488 18.56 -24.22 35.59
C ALA A 488 19.21 -24.21 36.99
N GLY A 489 18.43 -23.99 38.07
CA GLY A 489 18.90 -24.04 39.45
C GLY A 489 19.60 -22.77 39.93
N ASN A 490 19.64 -21.71 39.10
CA ASN A 490 20.21 -20.43 39.49
C ASN A 490 19.16 -19.55 40.17
N LYS A 491 18.93 -19.79 41.47
CA LYS A 491 18.05 -18.96 42.32
C LYS A 491 18.60 -17.56 42.59
N ASN A 492 19.91 -17.38 42.38
CA ASN A 492 20.61 -16.11 42.48
C ASN A 492 20.81 -15.52 41.09
N PHE A 493 19.71 -15.28 40.38
CA PHE A 493 19.81 -14.27 39.34
C PHE A 493 20.01 -12.94 40.07
N PRO A 494 21.06 -12.14 39.77
CA PRO A 494 20.90 -10.72 39.98
C PRO A 494 19.64 -10.40 39.17
N VAL A 495 18.57 -9.96 39.84
CA VAL A 495 17.67 -9.04 39.16
C VAL A 495 18.66 -8.04 38.60
N TRP A 496 18.80 -7.95 37.28
CA TRP A 496 19.28 -6.73 36.69
C TRP A 496 18.20 -5.72 37.09
N LYS A 497 18.19 -5.27 38.36
CA LYS A 497 17.72 -3.97 38.77
C LYS A 497 18.46 -3.15 37.76
N LYS A 498 17.74 -2.67 36.74
CA LYS A 498 18.26 -1.89 35.62
C LYS A 498 19.57 -1.30 36.07
N THR A 499 20.69 -2.01 35.83
CA THR A 499 21.91 -1.78 36.62
C THR A 499 22.22 -0.36 36.33
N ASP A 500 22.20 0.50 37.37
CA ASP A 500 22.11 1.94 37.22
C ASP A 500 22.85 2.28 35.96
N GLU A 501 22.04 2.72 34.99
CA GLU A 501 22.32 2.69 33.58
C GLU A 501 23.78 3.13 33.33
N THR A 502 24.29 4.05 34.14
CA THR A 502 25.67 4.49 34.42
C THR A 502 26.87 3.73 33.86
N TYR A 503 27.00 2.39 33.86
CA TYR A 503 28.25 1.77 33.35
C TYR A 503 28.20 1.35 31.88
N ILE A 504 27.06 0.87 31.38
CA ILE A 504 26.84 0.66 29.93
C ILE A 504 26.42 1.99 29.29
N VAL A 505 25.69 2.83 30.04
CA VAL A 505 25.49 4.24 29.73
C VAL A 505 26.85 4.89 29.71
N SER A 506 27.78 4.84 30.67
CA SER A 506 29.06 5.59 30.52
C SER A 506 29.78 5.45 29.16
N TYR A 507 29.86 4.26 28.52
CA TYR A 507 30.41 4.19 27.15
C TYR A 507 29.42 4.69 26.09
N TYR A 508 28.16 4.22 26.09
CA TYR A 508 27.13 4.66 25.14
C TYR A 508 26.57 6.05 25.41
N SER A 509 26.90 6.66 26.53
CA SER A 509 26.49 7.93 27.09
C SER A 509 27.64 8.86 27.19
N LEU A 510 28.89 8.44 27.19
CA LEU A 510 29.96 9.28 26.66
C LEU A 510 29.82 9.35 25.14
N LEU A 511 29.36 8.30 24.46
CA LEU A 511 29.03 8.34 23.02
C LEU A 511 27.70 9.06 22.73
N LEU A 512 26.67 8.88 23.56
CA LEU A 512 25.40 9.62 23.45
C LEU A 512 25.54 11.01 24.02
N LEU A 513 26.36 11.29 25.05
CA LEU A 513 26.66 12.66 25.46
C LEU A 513 27.60 13.29 24.45
N SER A 514 28.55 12.60 23.83
CA SER A 514 29.32 13.21 22.74
C SER A 514 28.45 13.43 21.51
N ASN A 515 27.56 12.50 21.15
CA ASN A 515 26.61 12.69 20.04
C ASN A 515 25.49 13.68 20.38
N MET A 516 25.00 13.73 21.61
CA MET A 516 24.04 14.74 22.08
C MET A 516 24.71 16.09 22.24
N GLN A 517 25.96 16.14 22.70
CA GLN A 517 26.74 17.37 22.74
C GLN A 517 26.99 17.82 21.31
N ASN A 518 27.37 16.95 20.38
CA ASN A 518 27.45 17.26 18.96
C ASN A 518 26.10 17.74 18.39
N LEU A 519 24.97 17.14 18.79
CA LEU A 519 23.64 17.58 18.33
C LEU A 519 23.22 18.92 18.97
N ILE A 520 23.54 19.14 20.23
CA ILE A 520 23.32 20.40 20.95
C ILE A 520 24.21 21.48 20.36
N ASP A 521 25.47 21.17 20.05
CA ASP A 521 26.43 22.06 19.43
C ASP A 521 25.94 22.40 18.02
N VAL A 522 25.57 21.40 17.20
CA VAL A 522 24.93 21.61 15.89
C VAL A 522 23.66 22.48 16.03
N TYR A 523 22.80 22.23 17.03
CA TYR A 523 21.60 23.01 17.30
C TYR A 523 21.90 24.45 17.74
N MET A 524 22.93 24.65 18.56
CA MET A 524 23.33 25.96 19.07
C MET A 524 24.08 26.78 18.00
N GLU A 525 24.83 26.11 17.12
CA GLU A 525 25.45 26.66 15.92
C GLU A 525 24.41 27.03 14.86
N MET A 526 23.21 26.44 14.88
CA MET A 526 22.16 26.81 13.92
C MET A 526 21.83 28.31 14.02
N PRO A 527 21.81 29.00 12.87
CA PRO A 527 21.32 30.36 12.79
C PRO A 527 19.89 30.51 13.36
N PRO A 528 19.54 31.68 13.93
CA PRO A 528 18.30 31.82 14.68
C PRO A 528 17.01 31.46 13.94
N VAL A 529 16.87 31.81 12.66
CA VAL A 529 15.64 31.57 11.90
C VAL A 529 15.53 30.09 11.53
N THR A 530 16.63 29.51 11.03
CA THR A 530 16.77 28.08 10.75
C THR A 530 16.47 27.25 11.98
N ARG A 531 17.03 27.62 13.13
CA ARG A 531 16.81 26.96 14.42
C ARG A 531 15.35 27.00 14.84
N ALA A 532 14.71 28.17 14.75
CA ALA A 532 13.31 28.33 15.12
C ALA A 532 12.39 27.45 14.25
N TYR A 533 12.62 27.44 12.93
CA TYR A 533 11.82 26.63 12.00
C TYR A 533 12.03 25.13 12.18
N ALA A 534 13.28 24.66 12.29
CA ALA A 534 13.59 23.26 12.56
C ALA A 534 12.97 22.78 13.89
N THR A 535 13.03 23.62 14.93
CA THR A 535 12.41 23.33 16.23
C THR A 535 10.90 23.19 16.12
N ALA A 536 10.22 24.10 15.40
CA ALA A 536 8.78 24.02 15.19
C ALA A 536 8.37 22.74 14.45
N CYS A 537 9.14 22.34 13.44
CA CYS A 537 8.94 21.08 12.72
C CYS A 537 9.10 19.85 13.63
N ILE A 538 10.17 19.78 14.44
CA ILE A 538 10.39 18.66 15.36
C ILE A 538 9.30 18.61 16.44
N LEU A 539 8.98 19.73 17.08
CA LEU A 539 7.99 19.79 18.15
C LEU A 539 6.59 19.44 17.66
N SER A 540 6.20 19.92 16.49
CA SER A 540 4.90 19.60 15.91
C SER A 540 4.79 18.13 15.49
N THR A 541 5.84 17.54 14.92
CA THR A 541 5.88 16.10 14.65
C THR A 541 5.80 15.29 15.95
N LEU A 542 6.57 15.64 16.98
CA LEU A 542 6.52 14.97 18.28
C LEU A 542 5.15 15.07 18.94
N ALA A 543 4.50 16.24 18.90
CA ALA A 543 3.16 16.43 19.44
C ALA A 543 2.12 15.54 18.73
N VAL A 544 2.28 15.32 17.42
CA VAL A 544 1.44 14.40 16.65
C VAL A 544 1.74 12.94 16.98
N GLN A 545 3.00 12.56 17.10
CA GLN A 545 3.40 11.16 17.37
C GLN A 545 3.12 10.71 18.80
N LEU A 546 3.07 11.65 19.75
CA LEU A 546 2.68 11.40 21.14
C LEU A 546 1.17 11.53 21.38
N ASP A 547 0.38 11.66 20.31
CA ASP A 547 -1.08 11.83 20.34
C ASP A 547 -1.55 13.05 21.18
N PHE A 548 -0.70 14.06 21.40
CA PHE A 548 -1.11 15.31 22.03
C PHE A 548 -2.00 16.16 21.11
N ILE A 549 -1.75 16.13 19.81
CA ILE A 549 -2.50 16.86 18.79
C ILE A 549 -2.66 15.98 17.56
N THR A 550 -3.87 15.82 17.02
CA THR A 550 -4.04 15.03 15.79
C THR A 550 -3.65 15.86 14.55
N PRO A 551 -3.17 15.24 13.44
CA PRO A 551 -2.85 15.95 12.20
C PRO A 551 -4.00 16.82 11.67
N PHE A 552 -5.24 16.39 11.93
CA PHE A 552 -6.46 17.10 11.56
C PHE A 552 -6.59 18.50 12.18
N HIS A 553 -5.90 18.76 13.30
CA HIS A 553 -5.89 20.08 13.95
C HIS A 553 -4.90 21.07 13.31
N LEU A 554 -3.96 20.57 12.50
CA LEU A 554 -2.79 21.35 12.08
C LEU A 554 -2.76 21.63 10.56
N TYR A 555 -3.45 20.83 9.76
CA TYR A 555 -3.44 21.00 8.30
C TYR A 555 -4.11 22.29 7.82
N PHE A 556 -3.74 22.71 6.61
CA PHE A 556 -4.29 23.89 5.96
C PHE A 556 -5.75 23.68 5.56
N ASN A 557 -6.66 24.42 6.18
CA ASN A 557 -8.08 24.40 5.83
C ASN A 557 -8.63 25.82 5.83
N TRP A 558 -8.85 26.35 4.63
CA TRP A 558 -9.34 27.71 4.43
C TRP A 558 -10.68 27.98 5.13
N GLU A 559 -11.58 27.01 5.09
CA GLU A 559 -12.92 27.15 5.69
C GLU A 559 -12.83 27.25 7.22
N LEU A 560 -12.00 26.42 7.85
CA LEU A 560 -11.81 26.46 9.32
C LEU A 560 -11.06 27.71 9.77
N ILE A 561 -10.12 28.20 8.96
CA ILE A 561 -9.37 29.43 9.27
C ILE A 561 -10.32 30.63 9.31
N ILE A 562 -11.19 30.78 8.31
CA ILE A 562 -12.10 31.94 8.22
C ILE A 562 -13.34 31.76 9.08
N LYS A 563 -14.03 30.61 9.00
CA LYS A 563 -15.33 30.43 9.65
C LYS A 563 -15.21 30.11 11.13
N GLN A 564 -14.10 29.50 11.57
CA GLN A 564 -13.91 29.06 12.96
C GLN A 564 -12.69 29.70 13.65
N TYR A 565 -12.10 30.74 13.04
CA TYR A 565 -10.99 31.52 13.62
C TYR A 565 -9.76 30.67 13.99
N GLN A 566 -9.51 29.56 13.28
CA GLN A 566 -8.38 28.66 13.54
C GLN A 566 -7.07 29.17 12.90
N PHE A 567 -6.65 30.38 13.26
CA PHE A 567 -5.54 31.09 12.59
C PHE A 567 -4.17 30.41 12.72
N TRP A 568 -3.97 29.56 13.73
CA TRP A 568 -2.71 28.80 13.89
C TRP A 568 -2.40 27.93 12.66
N ARG A 569 -3.43 27.49 11.92
CA ARG A 569 -3.29 26.68 10.69
C ARG A 569 -2.53 27.40 9.57
N LEU A 570 -2.49 28.73 9.60
CA LEU A 570 -1.68 29.53 8.65
C LEU A 570 -0.18 29.34 8.89
N VAL A 571 0.22 28.94 10.09
CA VAL A 571 1.62 28.72 10.45
C VAL A 571 1.93 27.23 10.51
N THR A 572 1.07 26.44 11.15
CA THR A 572 1.33 25.02 11.34
C THR A 572 1.38 24.27 10.01
N SER A 573 0.63 24.67 8.97
CA SER A 573 0.65 24.01 7.66
C SER A 573 2.03 23.89 7.00
N PHE A 574 3.00 24.73 7.41
CA PHE A 574 4.39 24.70 6.96
C PHE A 574 5.26 23.72 7.74
N CYS A 575 4.80 23.18 8.87
CA CYS A 575 5.51 22.16 9.63
C CYS A 575 5.24 20.74 9.11
N PHE A 576 6.08 19.79 9.55
CA PHE A 576 5.94 18.37 9.21
C PHE A 576 5.14 17.60 10.26
N PHE A 577 4.30 16.66 9.82
CA PHE A 577 3.40 15.87 10.69
C PHE A 577 3.41 14.37 10.41
N GLY A 578 4.32 13.90 9.56
CA GLY A 578 4.40 12.48 9.17
C GLY A 578 4.96 11.58 10.28
N SER A 579 4.89 10.28 10.08
CA SER A 579 5.60 9.29 10.92
C SER A 579 7.11 9.49 10.85
N PHE A 580 7.81 9.18 11.95
CA PHE A 580 9.27 9.09 11.96
C PHE A 580 9.72 7.98 11.01
N GLY A 581 10.14 8.36 9.80
CA GLY A 581 10.59 7.46 8.75
C GLY A 581 11.49 8.19 7.74
N PHE A 582 11.92 7.49 6.68
CA PHE A 582 12.86 8.03 5.70
C PHE A 582 12.40 9.36 5.07
N SER A 583 11.11 9.49 4.73
CA SER A 583 10.56 10.73 4.15
C SER A 583 10.68 11.94 5.10
N PHE A 584 10.35 11.76 6.38
CA PHE A 584 10.51 12.82 7.39
C PHE A 584 11.98 13.19 7.57
N MET A 585 12.87 12.20 7.66
CA MET A 585 14.31 12.43 7.80
C MET A 585 14.88 13.24 6.62
N PHE A 586 14.52 12.89 5.38
CA PHE A 586 14.99 13.62 4.21
C PHE A 586 14.46 15.05 4.15
N ASN A 587 13.17 15.24 4.42
CA ASN A 587 12.57 16.58 4.48
C ASN A 587 13.23 17.44 5.55
N MET A 588 13.56 16.87 6.73
CA MET A 588 14.27 17.59 7.78
C MET A 588 15.70 17.93 7.38
N ILE A 589 16.45 16.99 6.78
CA ILE A 589 17.83 17.24 6.31
C ILE A 589 17.86 18.34 5.27
N PHE A 590 16.99 18.30 4.26
CA PHE A 590 16.94 19.32 3.21
C PHE A 590 16.48 20.67 3.75
N THR A 591 15.49 20.68 4.64
CA THR A 591 15.03 21.89 5.31
C THR A 591 16.16 22.53 6.10
N TYR A 592 16.79 21.77 7.00
CA TYR A 592 17.92 22.24 7.80
C TYR A 592 19.05 22.78 6.92
N ARG A 593 19.53 21.96 5.97
CA ARG A 593 20.67 22.27 5.13
C ARG A 593 20.46 23.53 4.30
N TYR A 594 19.36 23.61 3.54
CA TYR A 594 19.15 24.72 2.62
C TYR A 594 18.66 26.00 3.30
N CYS A 595 17.92 25.87 4.41
CA CYS A 595 17.60 27.02 5.25
C CYS A 595 18.87 27.66 5.82
N MET A 596 19.77 26.85 6.39
CA MET A 596 21.04 27.31 6.94
C MET A 596 21.93 27.96 5.85
N MET A 597 22.09 27.30 4.70
CA MET A 597 22.92 27.82 3.61
C MET A 597 22.39 29.13 3.01
N LEU A 598 21.08 29.38 3.08
CA LEU A 598 20.51 30.66 2.71
C LEU A 598 20.74 31.73 3.79
N GLU A 599 20.50 31.40 5.07
CA GLU A 599 20.65 32.35 6.18
C GLU A 599 22.09 32.79 6.40
N GLU A 600 23.07 31.88 6.28
CA GLU A 600 24.50 32.18 6.45
C GLU A 600 25.20 32.59 5.15
N GLY A 601 24.65 32.17 4.00
CA GLY A 601 25.19 32.51 2.69
C GLY A 601 24.55 33.78 2.14
N SER A 602 23.42 33.62 1.45
CA SER A 602 22.79 34.72 0.70
C SER A 602 22.25 35.85 1.57
N PHE A 603 21.85 35.56 2.81
CA PHE A 603 21.27 36.52 3.75
C PHE A 603 22.16 36.78 4.98
N ARG A 604 23.48 36.54 4.84
CA ARG A 604 24.44 36.76 5.93
C ARG A 604 24.34 38.19 6.47
N GLY A 605 24.09 38.32 7.77
CA GLY A 605 23.90 39.62 8.42
C GLY A 605 22.57 40.31 8.13
N ARG A 606 21.80 39.85 7.14
CA ARG A 606 20.50 40.42 6.71
C ARG A 606 19.32 39.54 7.10
N ARG A 607 19.19 39.30 8.41
CA ARG A 607 18.19 38.37 8.95
C ARG A 607 16.76 38.83 8.70
N ALA A 608 16.50 40.14 8.74
CA ALA A 608 15.17 40.67 8.46
C ALA A 608 14.75 40.40 7.01
N ASP A 609 15.67 40.50 6.06
CA ASP A 609 15.42 40.17 4.65
C ASP A 609 15.10 38.69 4.48
N PHE A 610 15.75 37.80 5.24
CA PHE A 610 15.47 36.36 5.23
C PHE A 610 14.09 36.04 5.80
N VAL A 611 13.72 36.64 6.94
CA VAL A 611 12.38 36.49 7.53
C VAL A 611 11.31 37.07 6.61
N TYR A 612 11.61 38.18 5.93
CA TYR A 612 10.69 38.79 4.98
C TYR A 612 10.44 37.87 3.78
N MET A 613 11.47 37.20 3.26
CA MET A 613 11.33 36.17 2.22
C MET A 613 10.42 35.03 2.70
N PHE A 614 10.61 34.53 3.92
CA PHE A 614 9.75 33.49 4.51
C PHE A 614 8.27 33.91 4.56
N LEU A 615 8.01 35.16 4.96
CA LEU A 615 6.64 35.68 5.07
C LEU A 615 6.00 35.89 3.69
N LEU A 616 6.72 36.52 2.75
CA LEU A 616 6.21 36.79 1.40
C LEU A 616 5.88 35.48 0.67
N GLU A 617 6.82 34.55 0.69
CA GLU A 617 6.65 33.24 0.06
C GLU A 617 5.62 32.39 0.78
N GLY A 618 5.53 32.46 2.11
CA GLY A 618 4.47 31.81 2.88
C GLY A 618 3.08 32.31 2.48
N ILE A 619 2.91 33.63 2.29
CA ILE A 619 1.65 34.22 1.83
C ILE A 619 1.34 33.78 0.39
N LEU A 620 2.32 33.83 -0.51
CA LEU A 620 2.15 33.37 -1.89
C LEU A 620 1.76 31.89 -1.92
N MET A 621 2.38 31.06 -1.09
CA MET A 621 2.13 29.63 -0.99
C MET A 621 0.76 29.31 -0.39
N ILE A 622 0.27 30.12 0.57
CA ILE A 622 -1.11 30.04 1.07
C ILE A 622 -2.10 30.36 -0.05
N ILE A 623 -1.85 31.41 -0.83
CA ILE A 623 -2.72 31.79 -1.96
C ILE A 623 -2.76 30.66 -2.99
N CYS A 624 -1.60 30.14 -3.41
CA CYS A 624 -1.52 28.98 -4.29
C CYS A 624 -2.20 27.74 -3.68
N GLY A 625 -2.02 27.50 -2.38
CA GLY A 625 -2.63 26.38 -1.66
C GLY A 625 -4.16 26.40 -1.67
N ILE A 626 -4.78 27.59 -1.67
CA ILE A 626 -6.24 27.74 -1.83
C ILE A 626 -6.71 27.27 -3.22
N PHE A 627 -5.98 27.63 -4.28
CA PHE A 627 -6.35 27.26 -5.65
C PHE A 627 -6.09 25.78 -5.96
N VAL A 628 -5.01 25.22 -5.40
CA VAL A 628 -4.60 23.83 -5.65
C VAL A 628 -5.25 22.85 -4.65
N GLN A 629 -6.02 23.35 -3.68
CA GLN A 629 -6.67 22.57 -2.62
C GLN A 629 -5.69 21.71 -1.80
N MET A 630 -4.50 22.25 -1.55
CA MET A 630 -3.44 21.52 -0.85
C MET A 630 -3.58 21.64 0.67
N VAL A 631 -3.47 20.50 1.33
CA VAL A 631 -3.73 20.33 2.76
C VAL A 631 -2.44 20.53 3.60
N PHE A 632 -1.27 20.30 3.00
CA PHE A 632 0.05 20.40 3.64
C PHE A 632 1.01 21.23 2.78
N LEU A 633 1.70 22.20 3.38
CA LEU A 633 2.56 23.16 2.67
C LEU A 633 4.05 23.01 2.99
N GLY A 634 4.42 22.27 4.05
CA GLY A 634 5.81 22.16 4.50
C GLY A 634 6.80 21.63 3.46
N GLN A 635 6.43 20.61 2.69
CA GLN A 635 7.31 20.08 1.63
C GLN A 635 7.48 21.07 0.46
N ALA A 636 6.41 21.74 0.03
CA ALA A 636 6.50 22.77 -1.01
C ALA A 636 7.42 23.92 -0.56
N PHE A 637 7.37 24.27 0.72
CA PHE A 637 8.23 25.27 1.32
C PHE A 637 9.71 24.84 1.31
N THR A 638 10.02 23.58 1.63
CA THR A 638 11.38 23.06 1.52
C THR A 638 11.90 23.10 0.09
N ILE A 639 11.08 22.71 -0.89
CA ILE A 639 11.46 22.76 -2.32
C ILE A 639 11.68 24.21 -2.78
N MET A 640 10.89 25.17 -2.29
CA MET A 640 11.11 26.60 -2.55
C MET A 640 12.48 27.07 -2.01
N LEU A 641 12.87 26.68 -0.78
CA LEU A 641 14.20 27.00 -0.24
C LEU A 641 15.32 26.39 -1.09
N VAL A 642 15.16 25.13 -1.48
CA VAL A 642 16.12 24.43 -2.34
C VAL A 642 16.25 25.15 -3.69
N TYR A 643 15.12 25.58 -4.26
CA TYR A 643 15.08 26.31 -5.53
C TYR A 643 15.85 27.62 -5.44
N ILE A 644 15.52 28.49 -4.48
CA ILE A 644 16.19 29.79 -4.31
C ILE A 644 17.70 29.58 -4.14
N TRP A 645 18.09 28.67 -3.25
CA TRP A 645 19.51 28.37 -3.02
C TRP A 645 20.21 27.90 -4.29
N SER A 646 19.61 26.95 -5.02
CA SER A 646 20.19 26.38 -6.25
C SER A 646 20.42 27.41 -7.35
N ARG A 647 19.50 28.37 -7.50
CA ARG A 647 19.60 29.43 -8.52
C ARG A 647 20.65 30.47 -8.17
N ARG A 648 20.85 30.72 -6.87
CA ARG A 648 21.91 31.60 -6.37
C ARG A 648 23.30 30.94 -6.37
N ASN A 649 23.39 29.62 -6.52
CA ASN A 649 24.66 28.88 -6.51
C ASN A 649 24.91 28.07 -7.80
N PRO A 650 24.86 28.67 -9.01
CA PRO A 650 24.79 27.92 -10.26
C PRO A 650 26.03 27.06 -10.58
N GLN A 651 27.19 27.42 -10.02
CA GLN A 651 28.47 26.76 -10.28
C GLN A 651 28.78 25.60 -9.31
N VAL A 652 27.97 25.41 -8.26
CA VAL A 652 28.20 24.36 -7.27
C VAL A 652 27.85 23.00 -7.87
N GLN A 653 28.83 22.08 -7.88
CA GLN A 653 28.62 20.69 -8.27
C GLN A 653 28.00 19.91 -7.12
N MET A 654 26.94 19.18 -7.43
CA MET A 654 26.16 18.38 -6.48
C MET A 654 26.33 16.91 -6.81
N ASN A 655 26.49 16.09 -5.77
CA ASN A 655 26.45 14.64 -5.87
C ASN A 655 25.22 14.14 -5.09
N PHE A 656 24.32 13.45 -5.78
CA PHE A 656 23.13 12.86 -5.19
C PHE A 656 23.37 11.38 -4.91
N PHE A 657 23.60 11.05 -3.62
CA PHE A 657 23.93 9.71 -3.09
C PHE A 657 25.10 8.99 -3.79
N GLY A 658 26.01 9.74 -4.43
CA GLY A 658 27.13 9.16 -5.17
C GLY A 658 26.75 8.48 -6.49
N VAL A 659 25.49 8.58 -6.93
CA VAL A 659 24.98 7.95 -8.16
C VAL A 659 24.92 8.95 -9.32
N LEU A 660 24.49 10.18 -9.04
CA LEU A 660 24.30 11.23 -10.05
C LEU A 660 25.08 12.49 -9.66
N SER A 661 25.84 13.04 -10.60
CA SER A 661 26.52 14.34 -10.47
C SER A 661 25.88 15.37 -11.41
N PHE A 662 25.56 16.55 -10.88
CA PHE A 662 24.93 17.64 -11.64
C PHE A 662 25.19 18.99 -10.96
N THR A 663 24.96 20.10 -11.67
CA THR A 663 25.09 21.45 -11.09
C THR A 663 23.86 21.84 -10.28
N ALA A 664 24.04 22.67 -9.25
CA ALA A 664 22.99 23.04 -8.30
C ALA A 664 21.64 23.43 -8.91
N PRO A 665 21.53 24.19 -10.03
CA PRO A 665 20.25 24.57 -10.62
C PRO A 665 19.33 23.39 -11.01
N TYR A 666 19.90 22.20 -11.22
CA TYR A 666 19.14 20.99 -11.51
C TYR A 666 18.60 20.28 -10.27
N LEU A 667 19.05 20.64 -9.07
CA LEU A 667 18.69 19.97 -7.82
C LEU A 667 17.17 19.92 -7.55
N PRO A 668 16.39 21.01 -7.68
CA PRO A 668 14.94 20.94 -7.47
C PRO A 668 14.25 19.97 -8.45
N TRP A 669 14.76 19.87 -9.68
CA TRP A 669 14.25 18.97 -10.69
C TRP A 669 14.62 17.50 -10.43
N VAL A 670 15.83 17.25 -9.89
CA VAL A 670 16.23 15.92 -9.43
C VAL A 670 15.40 15.48 -8.22
N LEU A 671 15.12 16.39 -7.28
CA LEU A 671 14.23 16.10 -6.16
C LEU A 671 12.80 15.84 -6.62
N LEU A 672 12.28 16.61 -7.57
CA LEU A 672 10.97 16.37 -8.18
C LEU A 672 10.90 14.99 -8.87
N LEU A 673 11.94 14.62 -9.62
CA LEU A 673 12.05 13.28 -10.23
C LEU A 673 12.09 12.18 -9.16
N PHE A 674 12.82 12.40 -8.07
CA PHE A 674 12.89 11.44 -6.96
C PHE A 674 11.57 11.32 -6.18
N SER A 675 10.89 12.45 -5.93
CA SER A 675 9.53 12.47 -5.38
C SER A 675 8.56 11.70 -6.25
N LEU A 676 8.64 11.85 -7.57
CA LEU A 676 7.84 11.08 -8.53
C LEU A 676 8.13 9.57 -8.41
N LEU A 677 9.41 9.18 -8.30
CA LEU A 677 9.82 7.78 -8.11
C LEU A 677 9.33 7.19 -6.78
N LEU A 678 9.25 8.00 -5.72
CA LEU A 678 8.72 7.61 -4.42
C LEU A 678 7.18 7.63 -4.33
N GLY A 679 6.49 8.03 -5.41
CA GLY A 679 5.02 8.13 -5.42
C GLY A 679 4.47 9.32 -4.64
N ASN A 680 5.29 10.34 -4.35
CA ASN A 680 4.82 11.57 -3.72
C ASN A 680 4.05 12.45 -4.71
N ASN A 681 3.17 13.31 -4.19
CA ASN A 681 2.43 14.25 -5.02
C ASN A 681 3.35 15.34 -5.59
N VAL A 682 3.68 15.24 -6.89
CA VAL A 682 4.57 16.18 -7.59
C VAL A 682 4.05 17.61 -7.69
N ILE A 683 2.75 17.83 -7.51
CA ILE A 683 2.15 19.18 -7.54
C ILE A 683 2.73 20.03 -6.40
N VAL A 684 3.04 19.41 -5.26
CA VAL A 684 3.72 20.05 -4.11
C VAL A 684 5.05 20.63 -4.54
N ASP A 685 5.85 19.85 -5.28
CA ASP A 685 7.20 20.22 -5.69
C ASP A 685 7.15 21.29 -6.79
N PHE A 686 6.24 21.17 -7.76
CA PHE A 686 6.00 22.21 -8.77
C PHE A 686 5.58 23.54 -8.15
N MET A 687 4.69 23.51 -7.16
CA MET A 687 4.27 24.71 -6.44
C MET A 687 5.45 25.36 -5.72
N GLY A 688 6.29 24.57 -5.04
CA GLY A 688 7.51 25.07 -4.40
C GLY A 688 8.50 25.70 -5.39
N ILE A 689 8.71 25.05 -6.54
CA ILE A 689 9.55 25.57 -7.64
C ILE A 689 8.98 26.87 -8.19
N ALA A 690 7.67 26.95 -8.41
CA ALA A 690 7.00 28.13 -8.95
C ALA A 690 7.08 29.33 -8.01
N CYS A 691 6.81 29.13 -6.72
CA CYS A 691 6.93 30.19 -5.69
C CYS A 691 8.40 30.66 -5.59
N GLY A 692 9.34 29.73 -5.45
CA GLY A 692 10.77 30.07 -5.41
C GLY A 692 11.28 30.77 -6.67
N HIS A 693 10.75 30.41 -7.86
CA HIS A 693 11.06 31.11 -9.11
C HIS A 693 10.50 32.52 -9.14
N PHE A 694 9.30 32.73 -8.62
CA PHE A 694 8.69 34.05 -8.52
C PHE A 694 9.51 34.98 -7.62
N TYR A 695 9.92 34.51 -6.42
CA TYR A 695 10.83 35.26 -5.56
C TYR A 695 12.14 35.59 -6.24
N PHE A 696 12.81 34.56 -6.78
CA PHE A 696 14.09 34.72 -7.46
C PHE A 696 13.96 35.70 -8.62
N PHE A 697 12.91 35.63 -9.42
CA PHE A 697 12.72 36.57 -10.51
C PHE A 697 12.59 38.02 -10.00
N LEU A 698 11.79 38.27 -8.97
CA LEU A 698 11.55 39.62 -8.44
C LEU A 698 12.74 40.24 -7.72
N GLU A 699 13.45 39.47 -6.88
CA GLU A 699 14.60 39.97 -6.13
C GLU A 699 15.87 39.98 -6.98
N ASP A 700 16.05 38.95 -7.81
CA ASP A 700 17.37 38.60 -8.32
C ASP A 700 17.55 38.87 -9.82
N VAL A 701 16.45 38.99 -10.58
CA VAL A 701 16.48 39.17 -12.05
C VAL A 701 15.89 40.51 -12.45
N PHE A 702 14.70 40.84 -11.95
CA PHE A 702 13.92 42.02 -12.35
C PHE A 702 14.67 43.35 -12.11
N PRO A 703 15.38 43.58 -10.99
CA PRO A 703 16.09 44.84 -10.76
C PRO A 703 17.21 45.12 -11.77
N TYR A 704 17.75 44.09 -12.41
CA TYR A 704 18.86 44.19 -13.36
C TYR A 704 18.42 44.26 -14.84
N GLN A 705 17.11 44.24 -15.12
CA GLN A 705 16.58 44.42 -16.46
C GLN A 705 16.56 45.91 -16.87
N GLN A 706 16.51 46.20 -18.16
CA GLN A 706 16.33 47.57 -18.66
C GLN A 706 14.95 48.08 -18.18
N HIS A 707 14.93 49.06 -17.26
CA HIS A 707 13.76 49.56 -16.49
C HIS A 707 13.33 48.74 -15.26
N GLY A 708 14.20 47.87 -14.75
CA GLY A 708 13.99 47.13 -13.50
C GLY A 708 13.93 48.03 -12.27
N MET A 709 13.05 47.71 -11.32
CA MET A 709 13.00 48.35 -9.99
C MET A 709 12.99 47.27 -8.91
N ARG A 710 13.57 47.57 -7.74
CA ARG A 710 13.54 46.66 -6.58
C ARG A 710 12.19 46.78 -5.88
N LEU A 711 11.32 45.78 -6.08
CA LEU A 711 9.96 45.75 -5.52
C LEU A 711 9.91 45.22 -4.08
N LEU A 712 10.83 44.33 -3.72
CA LEU A 712 10.87 43.69 -2.42
C LEU A 712 11.76 44.51 -1.49
N VAL A 713 11.13 45.38 -0.68
CA VAL A 713 11.83 46.18 0.33
C VAL A 713 11.38 45.75 1.72
N THR A 714 12.33 45.26 2.51
CA THR A 714 12.08 44.80 3.87
C THR A 714 11.58 45.96 4.76
N PRO A 715 10.40 45.81 5.40
CA PRO A 715 9.86 46.85 6.27
C PRO A 715 10.79 47.18 7.44
N GLY A 716 10.91 48.47 7.78
CA GLY A 716 11.81 48.93 8.85
C GLY A 716 11.51 48.35 10.23
N TRP A 717 10.24 48.03 10.53
CA TRP A 717 9.86 47.37 11.78
C TRP A 717 10.43 45.96 11.90
N LEU A 718 10.61 45.24 10.78
CA LEU A 718 11.19 43.90 10.77
C LEU A 718 12.71 43.96 10.94
N LYS A 719 13.38 44.95 10.32
CA LYS A 719 14.80 45.25 10.57
C LYS A 719 15.07 45.56 12.06
N TRP A 720 14.16 46.32 12.68
CA TRP A 720 14.20 46.59 14.12
C TRP A 720 14.00 45.31 14.96
N LEU A 721 13.00 44.49 14.63
CA LEU A 721 12.69 43.25 15.36
C LEU A 721 13.85 42.24 15.31
N CYS A 722 14.52 42.12 14.16
CA CYS A 722 15.66 41.23 13.96
C CYS A 722 16.98 41.82 14.49
N ASN A 723 16.96 43.03 15.04
CA ASN A 723 18.11 43.77 15.57
C ASN A 723 19.28 43.83 14.57
N GLU A 724 18.96 44.17 13.32
CA GLU A 724 19.90 44.18 12.21
C GLU A 724 20.81 45.41 12.30
N ARG A 725 22.13 45.18 12.36
CA ARG A 725 23.14 46.25 12.28
C ARG A 725 23.44 46.52 10.81
N THR A 726 23.82 47.74 10.47
CA THR A 726 24.31 48.10 9.12
C THR A 726 25.43 47.15 8.72
N VAL A 727 25.18 46.35 7.67
CA VAL A 727 26.11 45.32 7.17
C VAL A 727 26.96 45.93 6.06
N GLU A 728 28.26 45.71 6.09
CA GLU A 728 29.14 46.05 4.97
C GLU A 728 28.76 45.20 3.75
N PRO A 729 28.68 45.77 2.53
CA PRO A 729 28.30 45.02 1.34
C PRO A 729 29.33 43.92 1.06
N VAL A 730 28.85 42.68 0.90
CA VAL A 730 29.69 41.53 0.55
C VAL A 730 30.43 41.81 -0.76
N HIS A 731 31.74 41.57 -0.80
CA HIS A 731 32.57 41.73 -2.01
C HIS A 731 32.03 40.84 -3.15
N GLU A 732 32.07 41.33 -4.40
CA GLU A 732 31.51 40.62 -5.56
C GLU A 732 32.07 39.19 -5.73
N GLU A 733 33.33 38.96 -5.38
CA GLU A 733 33.99 37.65 -5.43
C GLU A 733 33.45 36.65 -4.39
N GLU A 734 32.88 37.15 -3.29
CA GLU A 734 32.27 36.33 -2.23
C GLU A 734 30.77 36.09 -2.48
N ARG A 735 30.17 36.72 -3.50
CA ARG A 735 28.74 36.58 -3.81
C ARG A 735 28.48 35.29 -4.60
N PRO A 736 27.70 34.35 -4.06
CA PRO A 736 27.32 33.17 -4.82
C PRO A 736 26.55 33.56 -6.09
N GLY A 737 27.04 33.10 -7.24
CA GLY A 737 26.42 33.33 -8.55
C GLY A 737 26.63 34.74 -9.16
N GLY A 738 27.39 35.63 -8.51
CA GLY A 738 27.76 36.94 -9.07
C GLY A 738 26.65 37.99 -9.10
N PHE A 739 25.54 37.78 -8.39
CA PHE A 739 24.45 38.75 -8.33
C PHE A 739 24.55 39.67 -7.11
N GLY A 740 24.07 40.91 -7.20
CA GLY A 740 24.21 41.94 -6.16
C GLY A 740 23.13 41.93 -5.07
N TRP A 741 22.99 40.82 -4.36
CA TRP A 741 22.05 40.71 -3.24
C TRP A 741 22.40 41.70 -2.12
N GLY A 742 21.45 42.56 -1.73
CA GLY A 742 21.63 43.46 -0.58
C GLY A 742 22.45 44.72 -0.85
N VAL A 743 22.76 45.04 -2.12
CA VAL A 743 23.27 46.38 -2.47
C VAL A 743 22.10 47.35 -2.38
N GLU A 744 22.14 48.29 -1.43
CA GLU A 744 21.27 49.46 -1.46
C GLU A 744 21.76 50.32 -2.63
N ASN A 745 20.92 50.52 -3.66
CA ASN A 745 21.21 51.48 -4.71
C ASN A 745 21.28 52.86 -4.04
N GLU A 746 22.47 53.46 -3.99
CA GLU A 746 22.60 54.91 -3.82
C GLU A 746 21.99 55.65 -5.01
#